data_AF-A0AAW4T2I7-F1
#
_entry.id   AF-A0AAW4T2I7-F1
#
_cell.length_a   1.000
_cell.length_b   1.000
_cell.length_c   1.000
_cell.angle_alpha   90.00
_cell.angle_beta   90.00
_cell.angle_gamma   90.00
#
_symmetry.space_group_name_H-M   'P 1'
#
loop_
_entity.id
_entity.type
_entity.pdbx_description
1 polymer ?
#
loop_
_entity_poly.entity_id
_entity_poly.type
_entity_poly.pdbx_seq_one_letter_code
_entity_poly.pdbx_strand_id
1 'polypeptide(L)'
;MNIDKCISKEVLRIGKNRIVRQYGVDDFSYDNPALISTDPFIVDYQGRKVELSSSINLDTQEEYAICVNRKPTFKLLTSGKISFVSWIKHPLINDVTSQELVTSWRGVFKYTKEDSANKTPGLRIPQLGAIYAFMSKAQQAKTKGIIVLPTGTGKTETMLSVLVANQCSKLLVTVPSDALREQISDKFITLGVLPTFDIVDKGCALPYVAIIKESMSLKDWNTFIDKANVIVTTMPLISQSENDVSELLSKRCSHLFVDEAHHSEATTWSNFIDSFDDKKVTLFTATPFRNDGKKLKGDFIYNFSLKEAQEQGYYKPIKLLPVREYDSALADKAIAQAAVMQLKADLEKGFDHILMARCSSMKRAHEVFESYKNYSEYQPIIITSSSEKKASILKEIKAKQHRIIICVNMLGEGFDLPELKIAAIHDTRQSIAITLQFIGRFTRTSHDSQLGKASFIINLANPPIEEELFELYSRDADWNALLPILNDDTTKKEIDLNNYVLSFKGMEESKVPFQNITPALSTIAYRVGKTWRPRFWMDFFPEDQFTYRYGSTNEASDTLVIILGSIENVAWGNVNTIQNLTWNIVIVHRYSTPQYSHAYVNSTFPIDTDRFLEGLFGSDSIERICGNDIFRVLSDVKRLAVVNFGGRKGRLGNISFKSYYGKDVQEGITMTEERQLIKNNLFGNGFRAGERVSIGCSTKGKVWSYMTGNLLEYQEWARHIGKLLEDTSINPDDVLNNTIRPEIVDSIPQVVPIVIDWNPTLYTKYQESNIIIRIDSIDYLLSDVSIKLCNYSINDYVDYEITVDKNTSRFRLTIVDNKDGNKRYAIHQISGQKLGLAYGGHRYEDICDYFCQNDSAPIICFANGAELVGNLLHSVNETIIPFPVEELKPLNWQGVSLEKESQRVFPYRKDSIQYSFAERIKEQFDVLFDDDGSGEIADLIGIKDHDNEIHIHLYHLKYAHEGKINNQVSNFYEVCGQAQKCLKWREREKNRDFFTHLLKRKIKTYEGNTCPRILKGTETELERLSQQVNWKKAIKMHIAIVQPSLSKANAGKDILNLLGAVKSYIKDISNIDLEVYCNE
;
A
#
# COMPACT_ATOMS: atom_id res chain seq x y z
N MET A 1 37.44 11.42 37.92
CA MET A 1 37.25 11.75 36.49
C MET A 1 37.42 10.44 35.75
N ASN A 2 36.36 9.84 35.20
CA ASN A 2 36.54 8.63 34.41
C ASN A 2 37.24 9.02 33.10
N ILE A 3 38.48 8.54 32.93
CA ILE A 3 39.23 8.67 31.68
C ILE A 3 38.78 7.52 30.79
N ASP A 4 38.46 7.83 29.53
CA ASP A 4 38.10 6.80 28.56
C ASP A 4 39.33 5.94 28.26
N LYS A 5 39.17 4.60 28.27
CA LYS A 5 40.26 3.69 27.89
C LYS A 5 40.66 3.90 26.42
N CYS A 6 39.76 4.42 25.59
CA CYS A 6 40.03 4.73 24.20
C CYS A 6 40.87 6.01 24.07
N ILE A 7 42.00 5.91 23.35
CA ILE A 7 42.83 7.08 23.04
C ILE A 7 42.25 7.77 21.83
N SER A 8 41.45 8.80 22.07
CA SER A 8 40.91 9.67 21.03
C SER A 8 41.43 11.10 21.17
N LYS A 9 41.81 11.70 20.04
CA LYS A 9 42.22 13.11 19.94
C LYS A 9 41.22 13.88 19.11
N GLU A 10 40.79 15.02 19.62
CA GLU A 10 40.10 16.02 18.82
C GLU A 10 41.14 16.87 18.10
N VAL A 11 41.16 16.76 16.76
CA VAL A 11 42.22 17.31 15.91
C VAL A 11 41.91 18.74 15.48
N LEU A 12 40.62 19.06 15.40
CA LEU A 12 40.13 20.37 15.00
C LEU A 12 38.73 20.58 15.58
N ARG A 13 38.44 21.80 16.06
CA ARG A 13 37.10 22.25 16.43
C ARG A 13 36.87 23.66 15.91
N ILE A 14 35.74 23.86 15.25
CA ILE A 14 35.22 25.17 14.83
C ILE A 14 33.73 25.18 15.19
N GLY A 15 33.33 26.04 16.14
CA GLY A 15 31.97 26.02 16.68
C GLY A 15 31.61 24.65 17.27
N LYS A 16 30.51 24.06 16.80
CA LYS A 16 30.06 22.69 17.16
C LYS A 16 30.60 21.61 16.23
N ASN A 17 31.31 21.97 15.16
CA ASN A 17 31.91 21.04 14.22
C ASN A 17 33.28 20.59 14.73
N ARG A 18 33.59 19.30 14.57
CA ARG A 18 34.85 18.73 15.07
C ARG A 18 35.40 17.61 14.21
N ILE A 19 36.71 17.39 14.28
CA ILE A 19 37.40 16.23 13.71
C ILE A 19 37.96 15.40 14.85
N VAL A 20 37.63 14.12 14.87
CA VAL A 20 38.08 13.16 15.88
C VAL A 20 38.79 12.00 15.20
N ARG A 21 39.85 11.49 15.84
CA ARG A 21 40.50 10.22 15.46
C ARG A 21 40.80 9.42 16.72
N GLN A 22 40.65 8.10 16.62
CA GLN A 22 41.08 7.15 17.63
C GLN A 22 42.41 6.51 17.23
N TYR A 23 43.25 6.23 18.21
CA TYR A 23 44.62 5.73 18.03
C TYR A 23 44.85 4.36 18.70
N GLY A 24 43.90 3.91 19.53
CA GLY A 24 43.99 2.63 20.23
C GLY A 24 43.29 2.67 21.58
N VAL A 25 43.71 1.78 22.48
CA VAL A 25 43.25 1.66 23.87
C VAL A 25 44.49 1.62 24.77
N ASP A 26 44.47 2.31 25.91
CA ASP A 26 45.50 2.22 26.96
C ASP A 26 44.82 1.96 28.32
N ASP A 27 45.49 1.20 29.19
CA ASP A 27 44.98 0.79 30.51
C ASP A 27 45.07 1.92 31.55
N PHE A 28 44.95 3.16 31.10
CA PHE A 28 45.01 4.35 31.94
C PHE A 28 43.81 4.37 32.91
N SER A 29 44.04 4.14 34.22
CA SER A 29 43.00 4.21 35.26
C SER A 29 43.09 5.50 36.09
N TYR A 30 41.95 6.06 36.45
CA TYR A 30 41.86 7.22 37.32
C TYR A 30 41.59 6.78 38.75
N ASP A 31 42.64 6.53 39.53
CA ASP A 31 42.54 6.29 40.97
C ASP A 31 43.49 7.24 41.71
N ASN A 32 42.94 8.12 42.56
CA ASN A 32 43.66 9.05 43.45
C ASN A 32 44.90 9.78 42.83
N PRO A 33 44.71 10.74 41.90
CA PRO A 33 45.83 11.54 41.41
C PRO A 33 46.53 12.32 42.51
N ALA A 34 47.85 12.28 42.52
CA ALA A 34 48.64 13.22 43.32
C ALA A 34 48.86 14.51 42.52
N LEU A 35 48.60 15.67 43.12
CA LEU A 35 48.87 16.95 42.46
C LEU A 35 50.38 17.21 42.43
N ILE A 36 50.95 17.42 41.25
CA ILE A 36 52.38 17.75 41.05
C ILE A 36 52.56 19.26 40.91
N SER A 37 51.73 19.92 40.09
CA SER A 37 51.81 21.37 39.84
C SER A 37 50.43 21.95 39.58
N THR A 38 50.22 23.22 39.92
CA THR A 38 48.98 23.96 39.62
C THR A 38 49.09 24.87 38.40
N ASP A 39 50.30 25.14 37.91
CA ASP A 39 50.56 25.92 36.69
C ASP A 39 51.92 25.53 36.08
N PRO A 40 51.96 24.80 34.95
CA PRO A 40 50.85 24.10 34.33
C PRO A 40 50.20 23.08 35.30
N PHE A 41 48.92 22.78 35.12
CA PHE A 41 48.17 21.91 36.04
C PHE A 41 48.51 20.44 35.79
N ILE A 42 49.46 19.90 36.55
CA ILE A 42 50.02 18.56 36.36
C ILE A 42 49.66 17.68 37.56
N VAL A 43 49.29 16.45 37.26
CA VAL A 43 48.94 15.40 38.22
C VAL A 43 49.73 14.13 37.90
N ASP A 44 50.09 13.40 38.94
CA ASP A 44 50.70 12.06 38.85
C ASP A 44 49.58 11.02 38.82
N TYR A 45 49.63 10.16 37.82
CA TYR A 45 48.81 8.97 37.71
C TYR A 45 49.70 7.74 37.60
N GLN A 46 49.80 6.96 38.67
CA GLN A 46 50.55 5.69 38.70
C GLN A 46 51.99 5.82 38.16
N GLY A 47 52.65 6.95 38.42
CA GLY A 47 54.02 7.24 37.95
C GLY A 47 54.10 7.97 36.60
N ARG A 48 52.96 8.35 36.00
CA ARG A 48 52.88 9.12 34.75
C ARG A 48 52.45 10.55 35.05
N LYS A 49 53.27 11.53 34.65
CA LYS A 49 52.90 12.95 34.71
C LYS A 49 51.92 13.28 33.61
N VAL A 50 50.76 13.82 33.98
CA VAL A 50 49.73 14.22 33.03
C VAL A 50 49.36 15.67 33.24
N GLU A 51 49.50 16.47 32.18
CA GLU A 51 49.02 17.84 32.17
C GLU A 51 47.53 17.90 31.82
N LEU A 52 46.73 18.54 32.66
CA LEU A 52 45.32 18.80 32.40
C LEU A 52 45.15 20.23 31.89
N SER A 53 44.41 20.40 30.79
CA SER A 53 44.10 21.72 30.25
C SER A 53 42.67 21.79 29.75
N SER A 54 42.05 22.96 29.78
CA SER A 54 40.77 23.20 29.11
C SER A 54 40.92 23.62 27.65
N SER A 55 42.16 23.75 27.15
CA SER A 55 42.47 24.05 25.75
C SER A 55 42.96 22.80 25.04
N ILE A 56 42.42 22.54 23.84
CA ILE A 56 42.90 21.48 22.94
C ILE A 56 44.25 21.83 22.28
N ASN A 57 44.57 23.12 22.17
CA ASN A 57 45.80 23.64 21.58
C ASN A 57 46.78 23.98 22.71
N LEU A 58 47.29 22.96 23.38
CA LEU A 58 48.27 23.10 24.45
C LEU A 58 49.63 22.62 23.94
N ASP A 59 50.62 23.50 24.03
CA ASP A 59 52.02 23.14 23.80
C ASP A 59 52.63 22.69 25.13
N THR A 60 52.69 21.37 25.35
CA THR A 60 53.12 20.75 26.60
C THR A 60 54.43 19.98 26.42
N GLN A 61 55.32 20.11 27.42
CA GLN A 61 56.55 19.32 27.51
C GLN A 61 56.30 17.92 28.09
N GLU A 62 55.17 17.69 28.76
CA GLU A 62 54.84 16.38 29.33
C GLU A 62 54.53 15.36 28.23
N GLU A 63 54.76 14.09 28.52
CA GLU A 63 54.48 12.99 27.57
C GLU A 63 52.98 12.75 27.40
N TYR A 64 52.20 13.08 28.44
CA TYR A 64 50.76 12.91 28.51
C TYR A 64 50.08 14.25 28.79
N ALA A 65 49.10 14.59 27.97
CA ALA A 65 48.25 15.75 28.22
C ALA A 65 46.80 15.47 27.84
N ILE A 66 45.86 15.92 28.67
CA ILE A 66 44.44 15.67 28.55
C ILE A 66 43.66 16.98 28.51
N CYS A 67 42.77 17.09 27.54
CA CYS A 67 41.77 18.13 27.51
C CYS A 67 40.62 17.77 28.45
N VAL A 68 40.27 18.72 29.31
CA VAL A 68 39.17 18.61 30.27
C VAL A 68 38.09 19.66 30.02
N ASN A 69 36.89 19.42 30.52
CA ASN A 69 35.72 20.24 30.24
C ASN A 69 35.82 21.70 30.74
N ARG A 70 36.69 21.99 31.71
CA ARG A 70 36.85 23.30 32.37
C ARG A 70 38.26 23.47 32.91
N LYS A 71 38.71 24.72 33.08
CA LYS A 71 40.06 25.00 33.62
C LYS A 71 40.26 24.25 34.94
N PRO A 72 41.27 23.35 35.02
CA PRO A 72 41.42 22.47 36.16
C PRO A 72 41.88 23.24 37.39
N THR A 73 41.32 22.89 38.55
CA THR A 73 41.76 23.36 39.87
C THR A 73 41.66 22.20 40.85
N PHE A 74 42.46 22.21 41.92
CA PHE A 74 42.46 21.13 42.90
C PHE A 74 41.06 20.89 43.52
N LYS A 75 40.30 21.96 43.77
CA LYS A 75 38.93 21.88 44.28
C LYS A 75 37.96 21.22 43.28
N LEU A 76 38.10 21.53 41.99
CA LEU A 76 37.25 20.92 40.95
C LEU A 76 37.63 19.46 40.69
N LEU A 77 38.92 19.13 40.80
CA LEU A 77 39.45 17.78 40.66
C LEU A 77 38.93 16.86 41.77
N THR A 78 39.04 17.31 43.03
CA THR A 78 38.61 16.56 44.23
C THR A 78 37.10 16.47 44.39
N SER A 79 36.34 17.48 43.92
CA SER A 79 34.86 17.43 43.90
C SER A 79 34.26 16.65 42.73
N GLY A 80 35.10 16.02 41.89
CA GLY A 80 34.65 15.23 40.74
C GLY A 80 33.99 16.03 39.61
N LYS A 81 34.19 17.36 39.57
CA LYS A 81 33.57 18.27 38.59
C LYS A 81 34.37 18.44 37.30
N ILE A 82 35.58 17.87 37.23
CA ILE A 82 36.40 17.78 36.03
C ILE A 82 36.05 16.48 35.28
N SER A 83 35.73 16.60 34.00
CA SER A 83 35.47 15.45 33.12
C SER A 83 36.42 15.43 31.93
N PHE A 84 36.80 14.22 31.51
CA PHE A 84 37.60 13.95 30.31
C PHE A 84 36.87 14.43 29.06
N VAL A 85 37.62 15.06 28.14
CA VAL A 85 37.12 15.47 26.82
C VAL A 85 37.87 14.75 25.71
N SER A 86 39.20 14.82 25.69
CA SER A 86 40.05 14.12 24.71
C SER A 86 41.52 14.13 25.13
N TRP A 87 42.35 13.32 24.48
CA TRP A 87 43.81 13.40 24.60
C TRP A 87 44.37 14.54 23.75
N ILE A 88 45.29 15.32 24.33
CA ILE A 88 46.08 16.34 23.63
C ILE A 88 47.38 15.71 23.13
N LYS A 89 48.08 14.99 24.02
CA LYS A 89 49.36 14.33 23.77
C LYS A 89 49.39 12.97 24.46
N HIS A 90 49.85 11.95 23.74
CA HIS A 90 49.95 10.56 24.18
C HIS A 90 50.95 9.83 23.26
N PRO A 91 51.78 8.88 23.74
CA PRO A 91 52.79 8.21 22.90
C PRO A 91 52.24 7.50 21.66
N LEU A 92 51.00 7.00 21.72
CA LEU A 92 50.30 6.36 20.60
C LEU A 92 49.72 7.36 19.58
N ILE A 93 49.71 8.67 19.87
CA ILE A 93 49.25 9.68 18.92
C ILE A 93 50.38 10.00 17.95
N ASN A 94 50.16 9.63 16.70
CA ASN A 94 51.05 9.96 15.58
C ASN A 94 50.37 10.92 14.60
N ASP A 95 51.11 11.91 14.13
CA ASP A 95 50.64 12.82 13.09
C ASP A 95 50.84 12.15 11.72
N VAL A 96 49.77 11.58 11.20
CA VAL A 96 49.73 10.89 9.90
C VAL A 96 48.79 11.67 8.99
N THR A 97 49.15 11.84 7.73
CA THR A 97 48.26 12.52 6.77
C THR A 97 47.06 11.64 6.40
N SER A 98 45.98 12.26 5.94
CA SER A 98 44.80 11.52 5.49
C SER A 98 45.10 10.55 4.34
N GLN A 99 46.10 10.85 3.50
CA GLN A 99 46.51 10.01 2.36
C GLN A 99 47.33 8.78 2.80
N GLU A 100 48.25 8.97 3.75
CA GLU A 100 49.03 7.87 4.33
C GLU A 100 48.13 6.87 5.05
N LEU A 101 47.07 7.33 5.74
CA LEU A 101 46.07 6.45 6.34
C LEU A 101 45.34 5.58 5.32
N VAL A 102 44.91 6.16 4.19
CA VAL A 102 44.25 5.40 3.12
C VAL A 102 45.19 4.34 2.55
N THR A 103 46.48 4.66 2.46
CA THR A 103 47.51 3.71 2.01
C THR A 103 47.64 2.54 2.99
N SER A 104 47.47 2.77 4.29
CA SER A 104 47.47 1.69 5.30
C SER A 104 46.31 0.70 5.16
N TRP A 105 45.24 1.06 4.45
CA TRP A 105 44.09 0.18 4.20
C TRP A 105 44.33 -0.80 3.05
N ARG A 106 45.44 -0.66 2.33
CA ARG A 106 45.72 -1.48 1.16
C ARG A 106 46.06 -2.92 1.57
N GLY A 107 45.20 -3.85 1.17
CA GLY A 107 45.42 -5.29 1.34
C GLY A 107 45.23 -5.82 2.77
N VAL A 108 44.71 -4.98 3.69
CA VAL A 108 44.51 -5.36 5.11
C VAL A 108 43.08 -5.80 5.43
N PHE A 109 42.16 -5.69 4.45
CA PHE A 109 40.77 -6.10 4.61
C PHE A 109 40.60 -7.59 4.27
N LYS A 110 40.05 -8.36 5.21
CA LYS A 110 39.78 -9.79 5.06
C LYS A 110 38.30 -10.05 4.83
N TYR A 111 37.99 -10.81 3.80
CA TYR A 111 36.61 -11.24 3.47
C TYR A 111 36.20 -12.47 4.30
N THR A 112 36.40 -12.42 5.61
CA THR A 112 36.10 -13.55 6.51
C THR A 112 34.60 -13.60 6.78
N LYS A 113 33.96 -14.71 6.40
CA LYS A 113 32.56 -14.99 6.73
C LYS A 113 32.43 -15.46 8.17
N GLU A 114 31.40 -15.01 8.87
CA GLU A 114 31.08 -15.55 10.20
C GLU A 114 30.77 -17.05 10.14
N ASP A 115 31.16 -17.78 11.17
CA ASP A 115 30.81 -19.18 11.36
C ASP A 115 30.14 -19.38 12.71
N SER A 116 28.81 -19.39 12.68
CA SER A 116 27.97 -19.58 13.86
C SER A 116 28.14 -20.96 14.50
N ALA A 117 28.48 -22.00 13.73
CA ALA A 117 28.66 -23.36 14.26
C ALA A 117 29.95 -23.45 15.08
N ASN A 118 31.03 -22.83 14.59
CA ASN A 118 32.32 -22.79 15.27
C ASN A 118 32.55 -21.54 16.12
N LYS A 119 31.51 -20.69 16.30
CA LYS A 119 31.55 -19.41 17.03
C LYS A 119 32.69 -18.48 16.59
N THR A 120 33.06 -18.54 15.31
CA THR A 120 34.09 -17.67 14.75
C THR A 120 33.44 -16.37 14.28
N PRO A 121 33.83 -15.21 14.85
CA PRO A 121 33.27 -13.94 14.42
C PRO A 121 33.70 -13.60 13.00
N GLY A 122 32.85 -12.91 12.25
CA GLY A 122 33.14 -12.50 10.87
C GLY A 122 32.03 -11.63 10.29
N LEU A 123 32.10 -11.39 8.98
CA LEU A 123 31.05 -10.69 8.24
C LEU A 123 29.89 -11.64 7.94
N ARG A 124 28.68 -11.12 8.09
CA ARG A 124 27.44 -11.80 7.74
C ARG A 124 27.33 -11.98 6.22
N ILE A 125 26.57 -12.98 5.79
CA ILE A 125 26.25 -13.21 4.37
C ILE A 125 25.73 -11.94 3.68
N PRO A 126 24.72 -11.22 4.21
CA PRO A 126 24.24 -9.98 3.60
C PRO A 126 25.31 -8.90 3.45
N GLN A 127 26.23 -8.81 4.40
CA GLN A 127 27.32 -7.83 4.35
C GLN A 127 28.32 -8.21 3.25
N LEU A 128 28.76 -9.47 3.19
CA LEU A 128 29.67 -9.95 2.16
C LEU A 128 29.05 -9.81 0.76
N GLY A 129 27.79 -10.20 0.58
CA GLY A 129 27.07 -10.05 -0.69
C GLY A 129 27.02 -8.60 -1.15
N ALA A 130 26.65 -7.68 -0.24
CA ALA A 130 26.64 -6.24 -0.53
C ALA A 130 28.04 -5.69 -0.86
N ILE A 131 29.09 -6.12 -0.15
CA ILE A 131 30.47 -5.70 -0.43
C ILE A 131 30.90 -6.22 -1.81
N TYR A 132 30.67 -7.49 -2.15
CA TYR A 132 31.03 -8.02 -3.47
C TYR A 132 30.28 -7.31 -4.59
N ALA A 133 28.99 -7.07 -4.42
CA ALA A 133 28.18 -6.31 -5.37
C ALA A 133 28.70 -4.88 -5.56
N PHE A 134 29.02 -4.20 -4.45
CA PHE A 134 29.63 -2.87 -4.49
C PHE A 134 30.98 -2.89 -5.22
N MET A 135 31.88 -3.81 -4.86
CA MET A 135 33.22 -3.90 -5.45
C MET A 135 33.14 -4.20 -6.96
N SER A 136 32.23 -5.08 -7.37
CA SER A 136 31.94 -5.35 -8.78
C SER A 136 31.45 -4.09 -9.51
N LYS A 137 30.45 -3.40 -8.94
CA LYS A 137 29.93 -2.15 -9.48
C LYS A 137 31.02 -1.09 -9.57
N ALA A 138 31.86 -0.93 -8.55
CA ALA A 138 32.93 0.07 -8.51
C ALA A 138 33.92 -0.05 -9.68
N GLN A 139 34.11 -1.26 -10.24
CA GLN A 139 34.96 -1.47 -11.42
C GLN A 139 34.26 -1.12 -12.75
N GLN A 140 32.93 -1.00 -12.76
CA GLN A 140 32.11 -0.80 -13.97
C GLN A 140 31.14 0.39 -13.86
N ALA A 141 31.27 1.22 -12.82
CA ALA A 141 30.21 2.13 -12.39
C ALA A 141 29.92 3.25 -13.40
N LYS A 142 28.68 3.29 -13.89
CA LYS A 142 28.12 4.37 -14.72
C LYS A 142 26.94 5.11 -14.06
N THR A 143 26.32 4.52 -13.06
CA THR A 143 25.07 4.96 -12.43
C THR A 143 25.16 4.82 -10.90
N LYS A 144 24.27 5.52 -10.17
CA LYS A 144 24.14 5.42 -8.71
C LYS A 144 23.86 3.97 -8.29
N GLY A 145 24.49 3.49 -7.23
CA GLY A 145 24.22 2.16 -6.67
C GLY A 145 23.19 2.19 -5.55
N ILE A 146 22.25 1.25 -5.52
CA ILE A 146 21.27 1.05 -4.45
C ILE A 146 21.54 -0.29 -3.79
N ILE A 147 21.76 -0.26 -2.47
CA ILE A 147 21.93 -1.43 -1.62
C ILE A 147 20.77 -1.49 -0.63
N VAL A 148 19.95 -2.53 -0.76
CA VAL A 148 18.83 -2.79 0.14
C VAL A 148 19.24 -3.84 1.18
N LEU A 149 19.33 -3.40 2.44
CA LEU A 149 19.71 -4.23 3.58
C LEU A 149 18.69 -4.05 4.72
N PRO A 150 18.00 -5.11 5.16
CA PRO A 150 17.05 -5.04 6.26
C PRO A 150 17.70 -4.54 7.55
N THR A 151 16.97 -3.74 8.32
CA THR A 151 17.44 -3.17 9.60
C THR A 151 18.02 -4.21 10.55
N GLY A 152 19.31 -4.10 10.87
CA GLY A 152 19.97 -5.02 11.82
C GLY A 152 20.77 -6.15 11.17
N THR A 153 20.77 -6.25 9.82
CA THR A 153 21.69 -7.12 9.08
C THR A 153 23.12 -6.58 8.99
N GLY A 154 23.37 -5.35 9.44
CA GLY A 154 24.70 -4.73 9.55
C GLY A 154 25.05 -3.78 8.40
N LYS A 155 24.09 -2.94 8.01
CA LYS A 155 24.22 -1.86 7.01
C LYS A 155 25.39 -0.91 7.32
N THR A 156 25.53 -0.46 8.57
CA THR A 156 26.65 0.41 8.98
C THR A 156 27.99 -0.30 8.85
N GLU A 157 28.12 -1.53 9.33
CA GLU A 157 29.33 -2.34 9.19
C GLU A 157 29.68 -2.64 7.72
N THR A 158 28.68 -2.70 6.83
CA THR A 158 28.88 -2.78 5.38
C THR A 158 29.52 -1.50 4.85
N MET A 159 29.03 -0.32 5.24
CA MET A 159 29.65 0.97 4.85
C MET A 159 31.11 1.08 5.34
N LEU A 160 31.38 0.65 6.59
CA LEU A 160 32.73 0.61 7.15
C LEU A 160 33.64 -0.34 6.36
N SER A 161 33.10 -1.49 5.98
CA SER A 161 33.83 -2.49 5.19
C SER A 161 34.19 -1.96 3.81
N VAL A 162 33.25 -1.29 3.15
CA VAL A 162 33.48 -0.66 1.84
C VAL A 162 34.49 0.46 1.94
N LEU A 163 34.46 1.30 2.99
CA LEU A 163 35.46 2.36 3.21
C LEU A 163 36.89 1.81 3.13
N VAL A 164 37.17 0.70 3.82
CA VAL A 164 38.50 0.10 3.88
C VAL A 164 38.80 -0.71 2.61
N ALA A 165 37.88 -1.62 2.21
CA ALA A 165 38.08 -2.52 1.08
C ALA A 165 38.24 -1.78 -0.25
N ASN A 166 37.45 -0.73 -0.48
CA ASN A 166 37.52 0.12 -1.67
C ASN A 166 38.50 1.30 -1.51
N GLN A 167 39.11 1.46 -0.33
CA GLN A 167 40.07 2.53 -0.03
C GLN A 167 39.51 3.93 -0.32
N CYS A 168 38.30 4.22 0.16
CA CYS A 168 37.63 5.51 -0.10
C CYS A 168 38.42 6.66 0.53
N SER A 169 39.13 7.45 -0.28
CA SER A 169 40.06 8.47 0.23
C SER A 169 39.39 9.61 0.98
N LYS A 170 38.19 10.00 0.52
CA LYS A 170 37.33 11.04 1.09
C LYS A 170 35.87 10.61 0.97
N LEU A 171 35.27 10.11 2.05
CA LEU A 171 33.89 9.65 2.08
C LEU A 171 32.99 10.69 2.74
N LEU A 172 31.94 11.12 2.04
CA LEU A 172 30.84 11.87 2.64
C LEU A 172 29.71 10.90 2.99
N VAL A 173 29.24 10.95 4.24
CA VAL A 173 28.10 10.17 4.72
C VAL A 173 27.00 11.14 5.16
N THR A 174 25.85 11.04 4.52
CA THR A 174 24.68 11.86 4.84
C THR A 174 23.60 11.00 5.50
N VAL A 175 23.02 11.53 6.56
CA VAL A 175 21.95 10.89 7.33
C VAL A 175 20.79 11.87 7.55
N PRO A 176 19.56 11.42 7.81
CA PRO A 176 18.42 12.32 8.02
C PRO A 176 18.39 13.03 9.39
N SER A 177 19.04 12.47 10.43
CA SER A 177 18.87 12.93 11.81
C SER A 177 20.19 13.13 12.57
N ASP A 178 20.17 14.05 13.54
CA ASP A 178 21.32 14.28 14.44
C ASP A 178 21.68 13.02 15.25
N ALA A 179 20.69 12.21 15.63
CA ALA A 179 20.92 10.98 16.39
C ALA A 179 21.71 9.95 15.57
N LEU A 180 21.32 9.74 14.31
CA LEU A 180 22.08 8.90 13.38
C LEU A 180 23.49 9.44 13.15
N ARG A 181 23.63 10.77 13.04
CA ARG A 181 24.94 11.39 12.80
C ARG A 181 25.92 11.02 13.91
N GLU A 182 25.54 11.14 15.18
CA GLU A 182 26.41 10.72 16.29
C GLU A 182 26.71 9.22 16.22
N GLN A 183 25.67 8.38 16.09
CA GLN A 183 25.82 6.92 16.09
C GLN A 183 26.76 6.43 14.97
N ILE A 184 26.58 6.93 13.75
CA ILE A 184 27.39 6.55 12.61
C ILE A 184 28.81 7.12 12.73
N SER A 185 28.97 8.35 13.22
CA SER A 185 30.29 8.94 13.45
C SER A 185 31.12 8.10 14.42
N ASP A 186 30.53 7.67 15.54
CA ASP A 186 31.21 6.84 16.54
C ASP A 186 31.66 5.48 15.96
N LYS A 187 30.84 4.90 15.07
CA LYS A 187 31.18 3.67 14.33
C LYS A 187 32.32 3.88 13.33
N PHE A 188 32.35 4.99 12.60
CA PHE A 188 33.47 5.30 11.70
C PHE A 188 34.78 5.58 12.46
N ILE A 189 34.74 6.26 13.61
CA ILE A 189 35.93 6.56 14.43
C ILE A 189 36.64 5.27 14.85
N THR A 190 35.87 4.23 15.17
CA THR A 190 36.35 2.95 15.72
C THR A 190 36.52 1.85 14.66
N LEU A 191 36.06 2.08 13.42
CA LEU A 191 35.77 1.02 12.44
C LEU A 191 34.82 -0.07 12.99
N GLY A 192 33.96 0.28 13.96
CA GLY A 192 32.93 -0.59 14.50
C GLY A 192 33.48 -1.91 15.02
N VAL A 193 32.93 -3.03 14.53
CA VAL A 193 33.35 -4.38 14.94
C VAL A 193 34.49 -4.95 14.10
N LEU A 194 34.90 -4.27 13.02
CA LEU A 194 35.87 -4.83 12.06
C LEU A 194 37.22 -5.18 12.72
N PRO A 195 37.81 -4.32 13.58
CA PRO A 195 39.06 -4.68 14.27
C PRO A 195 38.88 -5.83 15.25
N THR A 196 37.77 -5.84 16.00
CA THR A 196 37.47 -6.87 17.00
C THR A 196 37.26 -8.24 16.39
N PHE A 197 36.71 -8.29 15.16
CA PHE A 197 36.44 -9.53 14.42
C PHE A 197 37.61 -9.93 13.51
N ASP A 198 38.77 -9.25 13.60
CA ASP A 198 39.94 -9.47 12.74
C ASP A 198 39.63 -9.36 11.23
N ILE A 199 38.59 -8.59 10.87
CA ILE A 199 38.24 -8.25 9.49
C ILE A 199 39.25 -7.26 8.90
N VAL A 200 39.83 -6.43 9.76
CA VAL A 200 40.98 -5.59 9.40
C VAL A 200 42.16 -5.96 10.28
N ASP A 201 43.34 -6.07 9.66
CA ASP A 201 44.57 -6.38 10.41
C ASP A 201 44.93 -5.29 11.43
N LYS A 202 45.77 -5.65 12.41
CA LYS A 202 46.31 -4.71 13.42
C LYS A 202 47.05 -3.51 12.82
N GLY A 203 47.52 -3.61 11.57
CA GLY A 203 48.16 -2.51 10.85
C GLY A 203 47.18 -1.51 10.22
N CYS A 204 45.88 -1.79 10.24
CA CYS A 204 44.85 -0.91 9.68
C CYS A 204 44.67 0.32 10.59
N ALA A 205 45.07 1.48 10.09
CA ALA A 205 44.93 2.71 10.86
C ALA A 205 43.47 3.22 10.84
N LEU A 206 43.00 3.76 11.97
CA LEU A 206 41.65 4.31 12.10
C LEU A 206 41.54 5.70 11.42
N PRO A 207 40.38 6.02 10.80
CA PRO A 207 40.21 7.23 10.00
C PRO A 207 40.12 8.51 10.84
N TYR A 208 40.44 9.65 10.22
CA TYR A 208 39.97 10.96 10.72
C TYR A 208 38.50 11.15 10.34
N VAL A 209 37.64 11.40 11.33
CA VAL A 209 36.19 11.57 11.14
C VAL A 209 35.77 12.99 11.50
N ALA A 210 35.27 13.73 10.51
CA ALA A 210 34.63 15.03 10.68
C ALA A 210 33.14 14.87 10.99
N ILE A 211 32.69 15.50 12.07
CA ILE A 211 31.30 15.49 12.52
C ILE A 211 30.75 16.91 12.37
N ILE A 212 29.84 17.11 11.42
CA ILE A 212 29.31 18.44 11.07
C ILE A 212 27.91 18.62 11.66
N LYS A 213 27.78 19.56 12.60
CA LYS A 213 26.56 19.87 13.35
C LYS A 213 25.94 21.22 12.99
N GLU A 214 26.70 22.12 12.39
CA GLU A 214 26.24 23.43 11.95
C GLU A 214 26.96 23.87 10.68
N SER A 215 26.39 24.84 9.97
CA SER A 215 27.03 25.42 8.78
C SER A 215 28.33 26.16 9.14
N MET A 216 29.25 26.26 8.19
CA MET A 216 30.54 26.95 8.36
C MET A 216 31.00 27.56 7.04
N SER A 217 32.00 28.43 7.11
CA SER A 217 32.51 29.13 5.92
C SER A 217 33.14 28.15 4.91
N LEU A 218 33.19 28.52 3.63
CA LEU A 218 33.87 27.73 2.59
C LEU A 218 35.34 27.44 2.92
N LYS A 219 36.02 28.36 3.62
CA LYS A 219 37.40 28.18 4.09
C LYS A 219 37.48 27.07 5.14
N ASP A 220 36.53 27.05 6.07
CA ASP A 220 36.48 26.02 7.11
C ASP A 220 36.13 24.66 6.51
N TRP A 221 35.18 24.60 5.56
CA TRP A 221 34.88 23.39 4.80
C TRP A 221 36.12 22.80 4.13
N ASN A 222 36.93 23.61 3.44
CA ASN A 222 38.19 23.16 2.85
C ASN A 222 39.13 22.57 3.91
N THR A 223 39.29 23.27 5.03
CA THR A 223 40.13 22.82 6.15
C THR A 223 39.67 21.46 6.71
N PHE A 224 38.36 21.25 6.83
CA PHE A 224 37.79 19.99 7.27
C PHE A 224 37.99 18.87 6.26
N ILE A 225 37.74 19.13 4.97
CA ILE A 225 37.92 18.17 3.89
C ILE A 225 39.37 17.73 3.77
N ASP A 226 40.35 18.63 3.93
CA ASP A 226 41.78 18.31 3.84
C ASP A 226 42.21 17.32 4.92
N LYS A 227 41.72 17.51 6.15
CA LYS A 227 42.13 16.72 7.33
C LYS A 227 41.35 15.43 7.52
N ALA A 228 40.08 15.36 7.12
CA ALA A 228 39.22 14.21 7.37
C ALA A 228 39.29 13.14 6.27
N ASN A 229 39.19 11.86 6.62
CA ASN A 229 38.93 10.77 5.67
C ASN A 229 37.43 10.57 5.46
N VAL A 230 36.65 10.73 6.53
CA VAL A 230 35.20 10.57 6.54
C VAL A 230 34.55 11.85 7.06
N ILE A 231 33.52 12.32 6.38
CA ILE A 231 32.71 13.46 6.80
C ILE A 231 31.29 12.94 7.03
N VAL A 232 30.75 13.15 8.23
CA VAL A 232 29.39 12.74 8.58
C VAL A 232 28.57 13.99 8.88
N THR A 233 27.46 14.16 8.16
CA THR A 233 26.56 15.30 8.29
C THR A 233 25.10 14.90 8.10
N THR A 234 24.17 15.80 8.41
CA THR A 234 22.75 15.59 8.15
C THR A 234 22.35 16.16 6.80
N MET A 235 21.45 15.46 6.09
CA MET A 235 20.97 15.93 4.79
C MET A 235 20.21 17.27 4.85
N PRO A 236 19.36 17.54 5.87
CA PRO A 236 18.77 18.87 6.04
C PRO A 236 19.78 20.01 6.16
N LEU A 237 20.93 19.76 6.80
CA LEU A 237 21.98 20.78 6.95
C LEU A 237 22.66 21.06 5.61
N ILE A 238 23.03 20.00 4.88
CA ILE A 238 23.81 20.16 3.64
C ILE A 238 22.96 20.63 2.46
N SER A 239 21.70 20.21 2.37
CA SER A 239 20.77 20.66 1.33
C SER A 239 20.32 22.12 1.50
N GLN A 240 20.50 22.70 2.70
CA GLN A 240 20.27 24.13 2.96
C GLN A 240 21.55 24.97 2.90
N SER A 241 22.71 24.35 2.63
CA SER A 241 23.98 25.06 2.50
C SER A 241 24.06 25.80 1.16
N GLU A 242 24.95 26.80 1.07
CA GLU A 242 25.22 27.54 -0.17
C GLU A 242 25.69 26.59 -1.29
N ASN A 243 25.34 26.91 -2.55
CA ASN A 243 25.65 26.07 -3.71
C ASN A 243 27.16 25.78 -3.84
N ASP A 244 28.01 26.75 -3.51
CA ASP A 244 29.47 26.61 -3.52
C ASP A 244 29.97 25.48 -2.60
N VAL A 245 29.26 25.21 -1.50
CA VAL A 245 29.58 24.10 -0.58
C VAL A 245 29.23 22.76 -1.22
N SER A 246 28.08 22.66 -1.89
CA SER A 246 27.66 21.46 -2.62
C SER A 246 28.66 21.12 -3.73
N GLU A 247 29.05 22.14 -4.51
CA GLU A 247 30.05 21.98 -5.59
C GLU A 247 31.43 21.59 -5.05
N LEU A 248 31.86 22.20 -3.93
CA LEU A 248 33.11 21.83 -3.27
C LEU A 248 33.10 20.36 -2.84
N LEU A 249 32.01 19.91 -2.21
CA LEU A 249 31.89 18.55 -1.71
C LEU A 249 31.82 17.53 -2.86
N SER A 250 31.05 17.79 -3.91
CA SER A 250 30.91 16.86 -5.04
C SER A 250 32.22 16.67 -5.81
N LYS A 251 33.03 17.73 -5.92
CA LYS A 251 34.36 17.67 -6.53
C LYS A 251 35.38 16.97 -5.65
N ARG A 252 35.45 17.33 -4.36
CA ARG A 252 36.54 16.90 -3.47
C ARG A 252 36.30 15.54 -2.79
N CYS A 253 35.04 15.14 -2.62
CA CYS A 253 34.73 13.82 -2.06
C CYS A 253 34.85 12.74 -3.15
N SER A 254 35.45 11.63 -2.77
CA SER A 254 35.61 10.45 -3.63
C SER A 254 34.31 9.66 -3.75
N HIS A 255 33.53 9.60 -2.67
CA HIS A 255 32.31 8.81 -2.55
C HIS A 255 31.27 9.55 -1.69
N LEU A 256 29.99 9.31 -1.99
CA LEU A 256 28.83 9.75 -1.21
C LEU A 256 28.01 8.53 -0.80
N PHE A 257 27.88 8.29 0.50
CA PHE A 257 26.94 7.33 1.05
C PHE A 257 25.74 8.06 1.65
N VAL A 258 24.55 7.72 1.16
CA VAL A 258 23.28 8.21 1.70
C VAL A 258 22.64 7.09 2.47
N ASP A 259 22.56 7.24 3.80
CA ASP A 259 21.81 6.31 4.63
C ASP A 259 20.34 6.71 4.70
N GLU A 260 19.47 5.71 4.85
CA GLU A 260 18.01 5.88 4.86
C GLU A 260 17.52 6.57 3.58
N ALA A 261 18.03 6.07 2.45
CA ALA A 261 17.86 6.69 1.14
C ALA A 261 16.40 6.75 0.65
N HIS A 262 15.44 6.07 1.30
CA HIS A 262 14.01 6.24 1.02
C HIS A 262 13.51 7.70 1.16
N HIS A 263 14.28 8.58 1.82
CA HIS A 263 14.01 10.02 1.85
C HIS A 263 14.54 10.80 0.63
N SER A 264 15.35 10.20 -0.25
CA SER A 264 16.15 10.88 -1.29
C SER A 264 15.35 11.59 -2.37
N GLU A 265 14.12 11.17 -2.63
CA GLU A 265 13.26 11.79 -3.66
C GLU A 265 12.56 13.07 -3.20
N ALA A 266 12.82 13.53 -1.96
CA ALA A 266 12.52 14.91 -1.59
C ALA A 266 13.38 15.85 -2.45
N THR A 267 12.78 16.89 -3.04
CA THR A 267 13.47 17.77 -4.01
C THR A 267 14.79 18.34 -3.49
N THR A 268 14.88 18.66 -2.19
CA THR A 268 16.10 19.17 -1.57
C THR A 268 17.21 18.12 -1.44
N TRP A 269 16.84 16.85 -1.21
CA TRP A 269 17.78 15.73 -1.15
C TRP A 269 18.25 15.37 -2.57
N SER A 270 17.31 15.20 -3.51
CA SER A 270 17.63 14.84 -4.89
C SER A 270 18.58 15.84 -5.52
N ASN A 271 18.36 17.14 -5.35
CA ASN A 271 19.21 18.19 -5.91
C ASN A 271 20.66 18.12 -5.39
N PHE A 272 20.85 17.78 -4.11
CA PHE A 272 22.19 17.61 -3.54
C PHE A 272 22.85 16.31 -4.03
N ILE A 273 22.11 15.20 -4.05
CA ILE A 273 22.63 13.90 -4.49
C ILE A 273 23.01 13.95 -5.97
N ASP A 274 22.18 14.58 -6.81
CA ASP A 274 22.41 14.75 -8.25
C ASP A 274 23.56 15.74 -8.57
N SER A 275 24.11 16.45 -7.57
CA SER A 275 25.32 17.27 -7.75
C SER A 275 26.61 16.45 -7.79
N PHE A 276 26.56 15.18 -7.36
CA PHE A 276 27.65 14.23 -7.41
C PHE A 276 27.63 13.42 -8.72
N ASP A 277 28.81 13.04 -9.21
CA ASP A 277 28.91 12.04 -10.28
C ASP A 277 28.28 10.73 -9.80
N ASP A 278 27.31 10.21 -10.55
CA ASP A 278 26.50 9.04 -10.22
C ASP A 278 27.33 7.84 -9.76
N LYS A 279 28.50 7.62 -10.37
CA LYS A 279 29.39 6.50 -10.01
C LYS A 279 29.97 6.59 -8.59
N LYS A 280 29.94 7.78 -7.97
CA LYS A 280 30.40 8.02 -6.60
C LYS A 280 29.30 7.81 -5.57
N VAL A 281 28.04 7.70 -5.99
CA VAL A 281 26.88 7.71 -5.10
C VAL A 281 26.42 6.29 -4.79
N THR A 282 26.23 6.00 -3.51
CA THR A 282 25.62 4.75 -3.06
C THR A 282 24.53 5.03 -2.03
N LEU A 283 23.34 4.56 -2.34
CA LEU A 283 22.12 4.71 -1.57
C LEU A 283 21.91 3.44 -0.75
N PHE A 284 21.89 3.57 0.58
CA PHE A 284 21.61 2.47 1.49
C PHE A 284 20.23 2.65 2.12
N THR A 285 19.40 1.61 2.05
CA THR A 285 18.05 1.65 2.64
C THR A 285 17.61 0.26 3.11
N ALA A 286 16.67 0.20 4.05
CA ALA A 286 15.96 -1.04 4.38
C ALA A 286 14.67 -1.20 3.56
N THR A 287 14.15 -0.10 3.01
CA THR A 287 12.87 -0.04 2.29
C THR A 287 13.07 0.82 1.04
N PRO A 288 13.01 0.27 -0.18
CA PRO A 288 13.27 1.05 -1.40
C PRO A 288 12.09 1.91 -1.87
N PHE A 289 10.90 1.73 -1.29
CA PHE A 289 9.66 2.42 -1.65
C PHE A 289 9.30 3.57 -0.68
N ARG A 290 8.58 4.58 -1.20
CA ARG A 290 8.01 5.71 -0.44
C ARG A 290 6.48 5.68 -0.42
N ASN A 291 5.92 6.33 0.59
CA ASN A 291 4.48 6.52 0.79
C ASN A 291 3.80 7.33 -0.31
N ASP A 292 4.55 8.16 -1.05
CA ASP A 292 4.04 8.97 -2.16
C ASP A 292 4.20 8.29 -3.52
N GLY A 293 4.59 7.00 -3.55
CA GLY A 293 4.77 6.21 -4.76
C GLY A 293 6.01 6.54 -5.59
N LYS A 294 6.88 7.46 -5.11
CA LYS A 294 8.12 7.82 -5.80
C LYS A 294 9.21 6.79 -5.58
N LYS A 295 9.92 6.44 -6.66
CA LYS A 295 10.96 5.40 -6.69
C LYS A 295 12.35 5.99 -6.58
N LEU A 296 13.26 5.26 -5.94
CA LEU A 296 14.67 5.63 -5.85
C LEU A 296 15.35 5.62 -7.23
N LYS A 297 16.11 6.66 -7.54
CA LYS A 297 16.90 6.73 -8.78
C LYS A 297 18.24 6.00 -8.64
N GLY A 298 18.42 4.90 -9.36
CA GLY A 298 19.68 4.16 -9.46
C GLY A 298 19.52 2.67 -9.77
N ASP A 299 20.64 1.97 -9.84
CA ASP A 299 20.68 0.53 -10.06
C ASP A 299 20.57 -0.20 -8.71
N PHE A 300 19.66 -1.16 -8.59
CA PHE A 300 19.65 -2.07 -7.46
C PHE A 300 20.79 -3.07 -7.63
N ILE A 301 21.94 -2.77 -7.01
CA ILE A 301 23.15 -3.59 -7.13
C ILE A 301 23.16 -4.75 -6.14
N TYR A 302 22.43 -4.62 -5.02
CA TYR A 302 22.24 -5.71 -4.06
C TYR A 302 20.92 -5.54 -3.31
N ASN A 303 20.15 -6.62 -3.21
CA ASN A 303 18.95 -6.70 -2.39
C ASN A 303 19.04 -7.95 -1.52
N PHE A 304 18.97 -7.78 -0.20
CA PHE A 304 18.81 -8.88 0.73
C PHE A 304 17.43 -8.79 1.34
N SER A 305 16.60 -9.80 1.10
CA SER A 305 15.20 -9.76 1.49
C SER A 305 15.05 -9.96 3.00
N LEU A 306 13.93 -9.48 3.57
CA LEU A 306 13.60 -9.74 4.97
C LEU A 306 13.39 -11.24 5.22
N LYS A 307 12.93 -11.97 4.21
CA LYS A 307 12.75 -13.44 4.23
C LYS A 307 14.08 -14.12 4.44
N GLU A 308 15.06 -13.76 3.62
CA GLU A 308 16.42 -14.31 3.68
C GLU A 308 17.06 -14.00 5.04
N ALA A 309 16.80 -12.81 5.59
CA ALA A 309 17.28 -12.42 6.92
C ALA A 309 16.68 -13.26 8.05
N GLN A 310 15.44 -13.72 7.92
CA GLN A 310 14.80 -14.63 8.88
C GLN A 310 15.25 -16.07 8.69
N GLU A 311 15.32 -16.56 7.46
CA GLU A 311 15.82 -17.90 7.13
C GLU A 311 17.26 -18.11 7.64
N GLN A 312 18.07 -17.05 7.62
CA GLN A 312 19.45 -17.06 8.15
C GLN A 312 19.55 -16.71 9.64
N GLY A 313 18.42 -16.48 10.32
CA GLY A 313 18.37 -16.27 11.78
C GLY A 313 18.84 -14.89 12.27
N TYR A 314 19.04 -13.91 11.38
CA TYR A 314 19.40 -12.53 11.74
C TYR A 314 18.22 -11.75 12.35
N TYR A 315 17.00 -12.20 12.08
CA TYR A 315 15.77 -11.66 12.64
C TYR A 315 15.12 -12.69 13.54
N LYS A 316 14.88 -12.32 14.80
CA LYS A 316 14.08 -13.17 15.69
C LYS A 316 12.60 -13.06 15.34
N PRO A 317 11.85 -14.19 15.42
CA PRO A 317 10.42 -14.18 15.24
C PRO A 317 9.71 -13.20 16.16
N ILE A 318 8.74 -12.47 15.62
CA ILE A 318 7.83 -11.60 16.37
C ILE A 318 6.69 -12.46 16.94
N LYS A 319 6.34 -12.20 18.19
CA LYS A 319 5.12 -12.68 18.82
C LYS A 319 4.04 -11.62 18.67
N LEU A 320 3.08 -11.81 17.78
CA LEU A 320 1.89 -10.96 17.76
C LEU A 320 0.96 -11.37 18.91
N LEU A 321 0.40 -10.37 19.58
CA LEU A 321 -0.59 -10.49 20.63
C LEU A 321 -1.80 -9.66 20.22
N PRO A 322 -2.75 -10.25 19.50
CA PRO A 322 -3.94 -9.54 19.05
C PRO A 322 -4.80 -9.12 20.23
N VAL A 323 -5.39 -7.94 20.12
CA VAL A 323 -6.52 -7.51 20.92
C VAL A 323 -7.70 -7.37 19.96
N ARG A 324 -8.89 -7.80 20.35
CA ARG A 324 -10.11 -7.68 19.53
C ARG A 324 -11.19 -7.01 20.35
N GLU A 325 -11.07 -5.70 20.47
CA GLU A 325 -12.01 -4.86 21.20
C GLU A 325 -12.70 -3.92 20.21
N TYR A 326 -13.97 -4.24 19.90
CA TYR A 326 -14.79 -3.52 18.93
C TYR A 326 -15.37 -2.23 19.53
N ASP A 327 -15.48 -2.14 20.85
CA ASP A 327 -15.82 -0.88 21.51
C ASP A 327 -14.60 0.05 21.53
N SER A 328 -14.65 1.09 20.70
CA SER A 328 -13.63 2.13 20.63
C SER A 328 -13.28 2.76 21.99
N ALA A 329 -14.23 2.83 22.94
CA ALA A 329 -13.99 3.38 24.26
C ALA A 329 -13.17 2.46 25.17
N LEU A 330 -13.17 1.15 24.90
CA LEU A 330 -12.46 0.14 25.67
C LEU A 330 -11.15 -0.31 25.01
N ALA A 331 -10.98 -0.05 23.71
CA ALA A 331 -9.84 -0.48 22.90
C ALA A 331 -8.47 -0.13 23.52
N ASP A 332 -8.26 1.14 23.91
CA ASP A 332 -6.98 1.58 24.48
C ASP A 332 -6.65 0.86 25.79
N LYS A 333 -7.66 0.62 26.62
CA LYS A 333 -7.51 -0.10 27.89
C LYS A 333 -7.17 -1.57 27.65
N ALA A 334 -7.82 -2.21 26.68
CA ALA A 334 -7.56 -3.61 26.32
C ALA A 334 -6.13 -3.81 25.78
N ILE A 335 -5.66 -2.89 24.92
CA ILE A 335 -4.26 -2.87 24.43
C ILE A 335 -3.29 -2.72 25.60
N ALA A 336 -3.52 -1.73 26.48
CA ALA A 336 -2.64 -1.46 27.62
C ALA A 336 -2.55 -2.66 28.57
N GLN A 337 -3.67 -3.30 28.88
CA GLN A 337 -3.72 -4.50 29.72
C GLN A 337 -2.92 -5.65 29.13
N ALA A 338 -3.12 -5.96 27.84
CA ALA A 338 -2.38 -7.03 27.16
C ALA A 338 -0.87 -6.74 27.13
N ALA A 339 -0.48 -5.50 26.85
CA ALA A 339 0.91 -5.10 26.77
C ALA A 339 1.61 -5.18 28.14
N VAL A 340 0.99 -4.69 29.21
CA VAL A 340 1.56 -4.77 30.57
C VAL A 340 1.60 -6.21 31.07
N MET A 341 0.60 -7.04 30.76
CA MET A 341 0.61 -8.46 31.09
C MET A 341 1.80 -9.17 30.43
N GLN A 342 2.09 -8.86 29.17
CA GLN A 342 3.26 -9.39 28.47
C GLN A 342 4.57 -8.89 29.09
N LEU A 343 4.67 -7.60 29.45
CA LEU A 343 5.86 -7.05 30.14
C LEU A 343 6.13 -7.76 31.45
N LYS A 344 5.08 -7.96 32.27
CA LYS A 344 5.19 -8.69 33.54
C LYS A 344 5.69 -10.12 33.32
N ALA A 345 5.09 -10.84 32.37
CA ALA A 345 5.48 -12.22 32.07
C ALA A 345 6.92 -12.35 31.55
N ASP A 346 7.41 -11.36 30.79
CA ASP A 346 8.78 -11.36 30.29
C ASP A 346 9.79 -11.07 31.42
N LEU A 347 9.48 -10.13 32.31
CA LEU A 347 10.30 -9.84 33.50
C LEU A 347 10.37 -11.04 34.47
N GLU A 348 9.25 -11.74 34.69
CA GLU A 348 9.21 -12.96 35.51
C GLU A 348 10.07 -14.10 34.94
N LYS A 349 10.27 -14.13 33.62
CA LYS A 349 11.18 -15.07 32.93
C LYS A 349 12.63 -14.60 32.90
N GLY A 350 12.93 -13.46 33.52
CA GLY A 350 14.27 -12.87 33.56
C GLY A 350 14.65 -12.07 32.32
N PHE A 351 13.71 -11.77 31.41
CA PHE A 351 13.97 -10.88 30.29
C PHE A 351 13.89 -9.42 30.71
N ASP A 352 14.94 -8.64 30.45
CA ASP A 352 15.00 -7.22 30.85
C ASP A 352 14.29 -6.29 29.85
N HIS A 353 13.03 -6.58 29.54
CA HIS A 353 12.28 -5.87 28.49
C HIS A 353 11.78 -4.50 28.91
N ILE A 354 11.59 -3.64 27.91
CA ILE A 354 10.93 -2.33 27.99
C ILE A 354 9.76 -2.30 26.99
N LEU A 355 8.64 -1.73 27.44
CA LEU A 355 7.41 -1.56 26.67
C LEU A 355 7.31 -0.16 26.08
N MET A 356 6.94 -0.10 24.82
CA MET A 356 6.60 1.13 24.11
C MET A 356 5.13 1.15 23.69
N ALA A 357 4.40 2.18 24.12
CA ALA A 357 3.09 2.52 23.60
C ALA A 357 3.22 3.62 22.55
N ARG A 358 2.79 3.33 21.32
CA ARG A 358 2.89 4.25 20.17
C ARG A 358 1.55 4.90 19.87
N CYS A 359 1.58 6.23 19.71
CA CYS A 359 0.43 7.06 19.40
C CYS A 359 0.69 7.95 18.17
N SER A 360 -0.39 8.38 17.52
CA SER A 360 -0.40 9.18 16.29
C SER A 360 -0.17 10.67 16.52
N SER A 361 -0.56 11.19 17.69
CA SER A 361 -0.48 12.61 18.03
C SER A 361 -0.23 12.84 19.50
N MET A 362 0.21 14.06 19.84
CA MET A 362 0.40 14.47 21.23
C MET A 362 -0.87 14.39 22.06
N LYS A 363 -2.02 14.74 21.47
CA LYS A 363 -3.31 14.61 22.13
C LYS A 363 -3.58 13.14 22.50
N ARG A 364 -3.43 12.24 21.53
CA ARG A 364 -3.60 10.79 21.74
C ARG A 364 -2.65 10.21 22.79
N ALA A 365 -1.38 10.64 22.82
CA ALA A 365 -0.44 10.16 23.84
C ALA A 365 -0.88 10.48 25.27
N HIS A 366 -1.49 11.65 25.51
CA HIS A 366 -2.04 11.98 26.83
C HIS A 366 -3.27 11.14 27.16
N GLU A 367 -4.17 10.92 26.19
CA GLU A 367 -5.35 10.05 26.38
C GLU A 367 -4.93 8.60 26.70
N VAL A 368 -3.97 8.06 25.94
CA VAL A 368 -3.45 6.70 26.15
C VAL A 368 -2.69 6.57 27.47
N PHE A 369 -1.98 7.62 27.91
CA PHE A 369 -1.28 7.64 29.20
C PHE A 369 -2.22 7.35 30.39
N GLU A 370 -3.48 7.78 30.31
CA GLU A 370 -4.49 7.49 31.33
C GLU A 370 -4.75 5.99 31.52
N SER A 371 -4.53 5.18 30.47
CA SER A 371 -4.62 3.72 30.55
C SER A 371 -3.40 3.08 31.21
N TYR A 372 -2.24 3.76 31.21
CA TYR A 372 -0.99 3.25 31.77
C TYR A 372 -0.66 3.80 33.17
N LYS A 373 -1.19 4.97 33.56
CA LYS A 373 -0.83 5.67 34.81
C LYS A 373 -1.01 4.84 36.08
N ASN A 374 -1.90 3.85 36.06
CA ASN A 374 -2.19 2.98 37.20
C ASN A 374 -1.11 1.90 37.43
N TYR A 375 -0.17 1.73 36.49
CA TYR A 375 0.96 0.79 36.59
C TYR A 375 2.24 1.52 37.06
N SER A 376 2.17 2.16 38.23
CA SER A 376 3.24 3.02 38.76
C SER A 376 4.54 2.27 39.05
N GLU A 377 4.48 0.96 39.24
CA GLU A 377 5.64 0.07 39.43
C GLU A 377 6.60 0.05 38.22
N TYR A 378 6.12 0.39 37.03
CA TYR A 378 6.92 0.46 35.80
C TYR A 378 7.29 1.89 35.37
N GLN A 379 6.93 2.88 36.19
CA GLN A 379 7.13 4.32 35.97
C GLN A 379 6.82 4.77 34.52
N PRO A 380 5.55 4.74 34.08
CA PRO A 380 5.17 5.18 32.74
C PRO A 380 5.57 6.64 32.48
N ILE A 381 6.10 6.93 31.29
CA ILE A 381 6.51 8.28 30.90
C ILE A 381 6.17 8.59 29.44
N ILE A 382 5.77 9.83 29.16
CA ILE A 382 5.60 10.34 27.80
C ILE A 382 6.93 10.92 27.31
N ILE A 383 7.37 10.55 26.11
CA ILE A 383 8.55 11.13 25.46
C ILE A 383 8.25 11.58 24.03
N THR A 384 8.72 12.78 23.67
CA THR A 384 8.43 13.43 22.37
C THR A 384 9.68 14.08 21.77
N SER A 385 9.65 14.40 20.47
CA SER A 385 10.78 15.03 19.77
C SER A 385 11.07 16.43 20.30
N SER A 386 10.06 17.08 20.88
CA SER A 386 10.09 18.42 21.47
C SER A 386 10.29 18.46 23.00
N SER A 387 10.55 17.33 23.67
CA SER A 387 10.64 17.29 25.14
C SER A 387 11.86 18.06 25.68
N GLU A 388 11.62 19.13 26.44
CA GLU A 388 12.66 19.79 27.27
C GLU A 388 13.20 18.76 28.28
N LYS A 389 14.51 18.43 28.20
CA LYS A 389 15.21 17.35 28.96
C LYS A 389 15.21 15.93 28.35
N LYS A 390 14.94 15.77 27.04
CA LYS A 390 15.08 14.49 26.32
C LYS A 390 16.35 13.69 26.67
N ALA A 391 17.51 14.34 26.75
CA ALA A 391 18.77 13.66 27.06
C ALA A 391 18.84 13.05 28.48
N SER A 392 18.16 13.65 29.46
CA SER A 392 18.06 13.09 30.83
C SER A 392 17.12 11.89 30.83
N ILE A 393 15.92 12.06 30.27
CA ILE A 393 14.90 11.01 30.19
C ILE A 393 15.45 9.78 29.44
N LEU A 394 16.21 9.98 28.36
CA LEU A 394 16.85 8.88 27.64
C LEU A 394 17.91 8.15 28.48
N LYS A 395 18.64 8.85 29.37
CA LYS A 395 19.56 8.19 30.30
C LYS A 395 18.79 7.38 31.36
N GLU A 396 17.70 7.93 31.87
CA GLU A 396 16.82 7.27 32.85
C GLU A 396 16.17 6.00 32.25
N ILE A 397 15.72 6.07 30.99
CA ILE A 397 15.24 4.91 30.22
C ILE A 397 16.33 3.86 30.04
N LYS A 398 17.55 4.25 29.61
CA LYS A 398 18.69 3.31 29.47
C LYS A 398 19.10 2.69 30.82
N ALA A 399 18.92 3.43 31.91
CA ALA A 399 19.12 2.96 33.27
C ALA A 399 17.93 2.15 33.83
N LYS A 400 16.89 1.90 33.02
CA LYS A 400 15.70 1.09 33.35
C LYS A 400 14.86 1.65 34.50
N GLN A 401 14.93 2.97 34.72
CA GLN A 401 14.05 3.66 35.67
C GLN A 401 12.61 3.73 35.13
N HIS A 402 12.48 3.88 33.81
CA HIS A 402 11.20 3.83 33.09
C HIS A 402 11.13 2.56 32.24
N ARG A 403 10.14 1.69 32.51
CA ARG A 403 9.90 0.46 31.72
C ARG A 403 8.70 0.57 30.76
N ILE A 404 7.87 1.60 30.91
CA ILE A 404 6.76 1.91 30.00
C ILE A 404 6.98 3.30 29.40
N ILE A 405 7.05 3.37 28.07
CA ILE A 405 7.31 4.60 27.32
C ILE A 405 6.16 4.87 26.36
N ILE A 406 5.48 5.99 26.51
CA ILE A 406 4.43 6.47 25.60
C ILE A 406 5.06 7.48 24.65
N CYS A 407 4.90 7.32 23.34
CA CYS A 407 5.57 8.18 22.36
C CYS A 407 4.71 8.53 21.13
N VAL A 408 5.04 9.67 20.51
CA VAL A 408 4.42 10.17 19.27
C VAL A 408 5.52 10.37 18.24
N ASN A 409 5.45 9.64 17.11
CA ASN A 409 6.42 9.71 16.01
C ASN A 409 7.88 9.77 16.49
N MET A 410 8.19 8.97 17.51
CA MET A 410 9.44 9.02 18.24
C MET A 410 9.97 7.61 18.51
N LEU A 411 11.31 7.51 18.64
CA LEU A 411 12.16 6.47 18.03
C LEU A 411 12.39 6.68 16.52
N GLY A 412 12.65 7.92 16.13
CA GLY A 412 13.21 8.23 14.81
C GLY A 412 14.50 7.46 14.54
N GLU A 413 14.92 7.42 13.29
CA GLU A 413 16.18 6.82 12.83
C GLU A 413 17.35 7.25 13.74
N GLY A 414 18.09 6.26 14.26
CA GLY A 414 19.25 6.46 15.15
C GLY A 414 19.02 6.22 16.65
N PHE A 415 17.82 5.78 17.08
CA PHE A 415 17.61 5.32 18.46
C PHE A 415 17.91 3.83 18.61
N ASP A 416 18.91 3.48 19.43
CA ASP A 416 19.33 2.11 19.69
C ASP A 416 19.11 1.73 21.16
N LEU A 417 18.17 0.81 21.39
CA LEU A 417 17.80 0.24 22.70
C LEU A 417 17.38 -1.22 22.51
N PRO A 418 18.32 -2.19 22.61
CA PRO A 418 18.05 -3.61 22.38
C PRO A 418 16.97 -4.21 23.29
N GLU A 419 16.81 -3.69 24.51
CA GLU A 419 15.81 -4.09 25.51
C GLU A 419 14.38 -3.71 25.11
N LEU A 420 14.21 -2.87 24.09
CA LEU A 420 12.90 -2.50 23.57
C LEU A 420 12.30 -3.67 22.79
N LYS A 421 11.52 -4.50 23.48
CA LYS A 421 11.00 -5.76 22.95
C LYS A 421 9.48 -5.85 22.94
N ILE A 422 8.75 -4.92 23.57
CA ILE A 422 7.28 -4.93 23.59
C ILE A 422 6.74 -3.64 22.95
N ALA A 423 5.96 -3.77 21.88
CA ALA A 423 5.34 -2.65 21.18
C ALA A 423 3.81 -2.73 21.27
N ALA A 424 3.17 -1.72 21.87
CA ALA A 424 1.73 -1.52 21.88
C ALA A 424 1.34 -0.43 20.88
N ILE A 425 0.56 -0.79 19.85
CA ILE A 425 0.14 0.11 18.78
C ILE A 425 -1.29 0.58 19.05
N HIS A 426 -1.45 1.83 19.51
CA HIS A 426 -2.76 2.41 19.83
C HIS A 426 -3.41 3.09 18.63
N ASP A 427 -2.63 3.57 17.66
CA ASP A 427 -3.13 4.22 16.45
C ASP A 427 -2.44 3.63 15.20
N THR A 428 -3.21 3.15 14.24
CA THR A 428 -2.71 2.31 13.11
C THR A 428 -2.41 3.09 11.81
N ARG A 429 -2.56 4.42 11.78
CA ARG A 429 -2.46 5.27 10.56
C ARG A 429 -1.03 5.64 10.15
N GLN A 430 -0.23 4.69 9.69
CA GLN A 430 1.10 4.94 9.11
C GLN A 430 1.24 4.15 7.82
N SER A 431 2.37 4.26 7.14
CA SER A 431 2.70 3.50 5.92
C SER A 431 3.45 2.20 6.17
N ILE A 432 3.45 1.28 5.20
CA ILE A 432 4.20 0.02 5.26
C ILE A 432 5.70 0.22 5.55
N ALA A 433 6.37 1.19 4.91
CA ALA A 433 7.82 1.42 5.07
C ALA A 433 8.18 1.79 6.52
N ILE A 434 7.47 2.75 7.10
CA ILE A 434 7.65 3.16 8.51
C ILE A 434 7.37 2.01 9.47
N THR A 435 6.40 1.15 9.15
CA THR A 435 6.04 0.00 9.97
C THR A 435 7.13 -1.07 9.93
N LEU A 436 7.69 -1.39 8.75
CA LEU A 436 8.81 -2.33 8.60
C LEU A 436 10.07 -1.85 9.32
N GLN A 437 10.41 -0.57 9.20
CA GLN A 437 11.53 0.02 9.93
C GLN A 437 11.34 -0.01 11.43
N PHE A 438 10.11 0.24 11.90
CA PHE A 438 9.74 0.15 13.31
C PHE A 438 9.90 -1.30 13.81
N ILE A 439 9.33 -2.27 13.11
CA ILE A 439 9.42 -3.69 13.43
C ILE A 439 10.87 -4.20 13.46
N GLY A 440 11.68 -3.79 12.49
CA GLY A 440 13.09 -4.16 12.39
C GLY A 440 13.95 -3.72 13.59
N ARG A 441 13.47 -2.77 14.40
CA ARG A 441 14.18 -2.35 15.62
C ARG A 441 13.94 -3.28 16.80
N PHE A 442 12.74 -3.83 16.91
CA PHE A 442 12.37 -4.75 17.99
C PHE A 442 12.93 -6.16 17.76
N THR A 443 13.12 -6.57 16.52
CA THR A 443 13.46 -7.95 16.11
C THR A 443 14.96 -8.25 16.07
N ARG A 444 15.82 -7.26 16.33
CA ARG A 444 17.29 -7.41 16.33
C ARG A 444 17.76 -8.49 17.29
N THR A 445 18.71 -9.32 16.83
CA THR A 445 19.55 -10.16 17.68
C THR A 445 20.69 -9.31 18.25
N SER A 446 20.75 -9.14 19.57
CA SER A 446 22.03 -8.79 20.20
C SER A 446 22.89 -10.04 20.28
N HIS A 447 24.21 -9.87 20.45
CA HIS A 447 25.09 -10.99 20.81
C HIS A 447 24.72 -11.62 22.17
N ASP A 448 23.90 -10.93 22.96
CA ASP A 448 23.31 -11.45 24.19
C ASP A 448 22.10 -12.33 23.90
N SER A 449 22.33 -13.64 23.97
CA SER A 449 21.30 -14.69 23.85
C SER A 449 20.11 -14.54 24.82
N GLN A 450 20.21 -13.66 25.83
CA GLN A 450 19.24 -13.46 26.89
C GLN A 450 18.08 -12.48 26.58
N LEU A 451 18.07 -11.75 25.46
CA LEU A 451 17.04 -10.71 25.21
C LEU A 451 15.64 -11.22 24.79
N GLY A 452 15.38 -12.52 24.69
CA GLY A 452 14.05 -13.05 24.34
C GLY A 452 13.55 -12.68 22.92
N LYS A 453 12.24 -12.89 22.67
CA LYS A 453 11.54 -12.54 21.41
C LYS A 453 10.81 -11.20 21.57
N ALA A 454 10.58 -10.49 20.47
CA ALA A 454 9.77 -9.27 20.49
C ALA A 454 8.28 -9.59 20.49
N SER A 455 7.48 -8.79 21.20
CA SER A 455 6.02 -8.89 21.28
C SER A 455 5.34 -7.62 20.75
N PHE A 456 4.33 -7.77 19.90
CA PHE A 456 3.55 -6.67 19.34
C PHE A 456 2.09 -6.81 19.73
N ILE A 457 1.50 -5.77 20.32
CA ILE A 457 0.12 -5.72 20.80
C ILE A 457 -0.66 -4.72 19.97
N ILE A 458 -1.73 -5.18 19.30
CA ILE A 458 -2.46 -4.41 18.30
C ILE A 458 -3.93 -4.76 18.37
N ASN A 459 -4.82 -3.75 18.33
CA ASN A 459 -6.25 -4.01 18.22
C ASN A 459 -6.65 -4.26 16.75
N LEU A 460 -7.13 -5.47 16.48
CA LEU A 460 -7.53 -5.92 15.14
C LEU A 460 -9.01 -5.66 14.85
N ALA A 461 -9.77 -5.17 15.83
CA ALA A 461 -11.20 -4.89 15.66
C ALA A 461 -11.49 -3.71 14.70
N ASN A 462 -10.56 -2.75 14.61
CA ASN A 462 -10.62 -1.59 13.70
C ASN A 462 -9.26 -1.42 12.99
N PRO A 463 -8.98 -2.25 11.97
CA PRO A 463 -7.70 -2.26 11.28
C PRO A 463 -7.47 -0.95 10.49
N PRO A 464 -6.20 -0.59 10.17
CA PRO A 464 -5.90 0.65 9.45
C PRO A 464 -6.46 0.72 8.05
N ILE A 465 -6.52 1.95 7.52
CA ILE A 465 -7.08 2.32 6.22
C ILE A 465 -6.21 1.82 5.06
N GLU A 466 -4.87 1.75 5.22
CA GLU A 466 -3.98 1.28 4.15
C GLU A 466 -4.08 -0.23 4.01
N GLU A 467 -4.48 -0.69 2.82
CA GLU A 467 -4.71 -2.10 2.49
C GLU A 467 -3.50 -2.97 2.85
N GLU A 468 -2.27 -2.58 2.48
CA GLU A 468 -1.03 -3.33 2.78
C GLU A 468 -0.73 -3.50 4.28
N LEU A 469 -1.13 -2.54 5.10
CA LEU A 469 -0.98 -2.61 6.55
C LEU A 469 -2.16 -3.29 7.22
N PHE A 470 -3.36 -3.08 6.71
CA PHE A 470 -4.51 -3.90 7.03
C PHE A 470 -4.15 -5.37 6.80
N GLU A 471 -3.46 -5.70 5.71
CA GLU A 471 -2.93 -7.02 5.47
C GLU A 471 -1.97 -7.45 6.56
N LEU A 472 -0.98 -6.62 6.92
CA LEU A 472 -0.04 -6.92 8.00
C LEU A 472 -0.70 -7.16 9.37
N TYR A 473 -1.67 -6.32 9.76
CA TYR A 473 -2.26 -6.31 11.09
C TYR A 473 -3.38 -7.33 11.25
N SER A 474 -4.20 -7.58 10.22
CA SER A 474 -5.32 -8.53 10.29
C SER A 474 -4.88 -10.02 10.34
N ARG A 475 -3.57 -10.27 10.49
CA ARG A 475 -2.90 -11.58 10.53
C ARG A 475 -2.66 -12.04 11.96
N ASP A 476 -3.45 -12.98 12.45
CA ASP A 476 -3.05 -13.80 13.62
C ASP A 476 -2.26 -15.07 13.25
N ALA A 477 -1.70 -15.15 12.03
CA ALA A 477 -0.86 -16.25 11.62
C ALA A 477 0.43 -15.75 10.95
N ASP A 478 1.50 -15.79 11.74
CA ASP A 478 2.91 -15.59 11.41
C ASP A 478 3.27 -14.31 10.63
N TRP A 479 3.34 -13.18 11.35
CA TRP A 479 4.04 -11.97 10.89
C TRP A 479 5.40 -12.31 10.26
N ASN A 480 6.06 -13.37 10.71
CA ASN A 480 7.35 -13.77 10.15
C ASN A 480 7.22 -14.42 8.77
N ALA A 481 6.10 -15.05 8.41
CA ALA A 481 5.87 -15.51 7.04
C ALA A 481 5.41 -14.39 6.10
N LEU A 482 4.81 -13.35 6.67
CA LEU A 482 3.94 -12.42 5.97
C LEU A 482 4.55 -11.02 5.77
N LEU A 483 5.38 -10.56 6.71
CA LEU A 483 6.24 -9.39 6.52
C LEU A 483 7.17 -9.56 5.31
N PRO A 484 7.78 -10.74 5.08
CA PRO A 484 8.62 -10.91 3.92
C PRO A 484 7.84 -10.94 2.62
N ILE A 485 6.67 -11.59 2.56
CA ILE A 485 5.88 -11.63 1.31
C ILE A 485 5.45 -10.23 0.88
N LEU A 486 4.96 -9.38 1.79
CA LEU A 486 4.57 -8.01 1.45
C LEU A 486 5.76 -7.16 1.02
N ASN A 487 6.87 -7.25 1.76
CA ASN A 487 8.08 -6.54 1.39
C ASN A 487 8.62 -7.05 0.06
N ASP A 488 8.63 -8.35 -0.16
CA ASP A 488 9.24 -9.01 -1.31
C ASP A 488 8.39 -8.88 -2.56
N ASP A 489 7.05 -8.95 -2.50
CA ASP A 489 6.18 -8.75 -3.68
C ASP A 489 6.22 -7.29 -4.16
N THR A 490 6.18 -6.32 -3.25
CA THR A 490 6.31 -4.89 -3.59
C THR A 490 7.72 -4.59 -4.09
N THR A 491 8.76 -5.09 -3.41
CA THR A 491 10.15 -4.95 -3.86
C THR A 491 10.37 -5.66 -5.19
N LYS A 492 9.75 -6.82 -5.43
CA LYS A 492 9.87 -7.57 -6.69
C LYS A 492 9.18 -6.85 -7.83
N LYS A 493 7.97 -6.29 -7.64
CA LYS A 493 7.33 -5.44 -8.65
C LYS A 493 8.21 -4.24 -9.01
N GLU A 494 8.87 -3.63 -8.02
CA GLU A 494 9.83 -2.54 -8.24
C GLU A 494 11.09 -3.01 -8.97
N ILE A 495 11.65 -4.17 -8.59
CA ILE A 495 12.81 -4.78 -9.25
C ILE A 495 12.46 -5.16 -10.69
N ASP A 496 11.32 -5.81 -10.94
CA ASP A 496 10.88 -6.25 -12.26
C ASP A 496 10.66 -5.05 -13.17
N LEU A 497 10.03 -3.98 -12.67
CA LEU A 497 9.93 -2.73 -13.41
C LEU A 497 11.31 -2.10 -13.62
N ASN A 498 12.17 -2.05 -12.60
CA ASN A 498 13.48 -1.43 -12.75
C ASN A 498 14.37 -2.21 -13.71
N ASN A 499 14.34 -3.54 -13.69
CA ASN A 499 15.02 -4.40 -14.66
C ASN A 499 14.50 -4.16 -16.07
N TYR A 500 13.17 -4.08 -16.21
CA TYR A 500 12.54 -3.75 -17.48
C TYR A 500 12.98 -2.36 -17.97
N VAL A 501 13.04 -1.35 -17.11
CA VAL A 501 13.50 -0.01 -17.45
C VAL A 501 15.01 0.02 -17.75
N LEU A 502 15.85 -0.63 -16.94
CA LEU A 502 17.31 -0.74 -17.15
C LEU A 502 17.68 -1.45 -18.44
N SER A 503 16.79 -2.28 -18.99
CA SER A 503 17.01 -2.89 -20.29
C SER A 503 16.99 -1.88 -21.45
N PHE A 504 16.50 -0.64 -21.25
CA PHE A 504 16.55 0.43 -22.26
C PHE A 504 17.96 1.03 -22.39
N LYS A 505 18.38 1.31 -23.63
CA LYS A 505 19.73 1.84 -23.94
C LYS A 505 19.78 3.36 -23.87
N GLY A 506 20.87 3.93 -23.35
CA GLY A 506 21.15 5.37 -23.38
C GLY A 506 20.22 6.22 -22.52
N MET A 507 19.64 5.67 -21.46
CA MET A 507 18.65 6.35 -20.60
C MET A 507 19.19 7.61 -19.91
N GLU A 508 20.50 7.69 -19.72
CA GLU A 508 21.21 8.82 -19.16
C GLU A 508 21.05 10.12 -19.99
N GLU A 509 20.73 10.01 -21.28
CA GLU A 509 20.48 11.17 -22.15
C GLU A 509 19.00 11.63 -22.06
N SER A 510 18.15 10.88 -21.34
CA SER A 510 16.74 11.21 -21.16
C SER A 510 16.53 12.25 -20.06
N LYS A 511 15.75 13.29 -20.34
CA LYS A 511 15.28 14.26 -19.33
C LYS A 511 14.16 13.69 -18.47
N VAL A 512 13.52 12.60 -18.89
CA VAL A 512 12.38 11.99 -18.19
C VAL A 512 12.76 10.57 -17.77
N PRO A 513 12.82 10.27 -16.45
CA PRO A 513 13.09 8.92 -15.96
C PRO A 513 11.97 7.96 -16.38
N PHE A 514 12.34 6.84 -16.99
CA PHE A 514 11.39 5.85 -17.50
C PHE A 514 10.58 5.17 -16.39
N GLN A 515 11.13 5.10 -15.17
CA GLN A 515 10.44 4.58 -13.99
C GLN A 515 9.19 5.40 -13.62
N ASN A 516 9.11 6.65 -14.09
CA ASN A 516 8.01 7.59 -13.81
C ASN A 516 7.02 7.70 -14.97
N ILE A 517 7.16 6.88 -16.02
CA ILE A 517 6.29 6.91 -17.17
C ILE A 517 5.04 6.04 -16.90
N THR A 518 3.89 6.70 -16.78
CA THR A 518 2.59 6.08 -16.53
C THR A 518 1.59 6.39 -17.67
N PRO A 519 1.68 5.73 -18.84
CA PRO A 519 0.78 5.97 -19.95
C PRO A 519 -0.68 5.65 -19.60
N ALA A 520 -1.60 6.38 -20.23
CA ALA A 520 -2.99 5.93 -20.34
C ALA A 520 -3.03 4.59 -21.07
N LEU A 521 -3.85 3.65 -20.60
CA LEU A 521 -4.03 2.37 -21.28
C LEU A 521 -4.83 2.58 -22.57
N SER A 522 -4.09 2.85 -23.65
CA SER A 522 -4.59 3.12 -24.99
C SER A 522 -3.62 2.61 -26.03
N THR A 523 -4.12 2.12 -27.16
CA THR A 523 -3.27 1.64 -28.25
C THR A 523 -3.95 1.72 -29.61
N ILE A 524 -3.17 1.87 -30.67
CA ILE A 524 -3.55 1.51 -32.04
C ILE A 524 -2.79 0.22 -32.38
N ALA A 525 -3.53 -0.84 -32.73
CA ALA A 525 -2.97 -2.15 -32.98
C ALA A 525 -2.77 -2.43 -34.48
N TYR A 526 -1.64 -3.06 -34.81
CA TYR A 526 -1.26 -3.45 -36.17
C TYR A 526 -0.82 -4.91 -36.18
N ARG A 527 -1.16 -5.65 -37.24
CA ARG A 527 -0.42 -6.86 -37.61
C ARG A 527 0.86 -6.44 -38.30
N VAL A 528 1.97 -7.04 -37.89
CA VAL A 528 3.30 -6.65 -38.38
C VAL A 528 4.16 -7.84 -38.73
N GLY A 529 5.00 -7.66 -39.76
CA GLY A 529 6.00 -8.62 -40.18
C GLY A 529 7.17 -8.76 -39.19
N LYS A 530 8.18 -9.54 -39.59
CA LYS A 530 9.34 -9.83 -38.73
C LYS A 530 10.35 -8.69 -38.64
N THR A 531 10.43 -7.85 -39.67
CA THR A 531 11.34 -6.71 -39.78
C THR A 531 11.11 -5.72 -38.65
N TRP A 532 12.17 -5.18 -38.07
CA TRP A 532 12.07 -4.17 -37.01
C TRP A 532 13.25 -3.20 -37.08
N ARG A 533 12.96 -1.94 -37.38
CA ARG A 533 13.92 -0.85 -37.63
C ARG A 533 13.65 0.32 -36.67
N PRO A 534 13.83 0.13 -35.35
CA PRO A 534 13.45 1.13 -34.36
C PRO A 534 14.06 2.51 -34.60
N ARG A 535 15.29 2.58 -35.15
CA ARG A 535 15.97 3.85 -35.44
C ARG A 535 15.25 4.79 -36.40
N PHE A 536 14.30 4.30 -37.20
CA PHE A 536 13.51 5.12 -38.12
C PHE A 536 12.77 6.28 -37.43
N TRP A 537 12.52 6.19 -36.12
CA TRP A 537 11.90 7.29 -35.38
C TRP A 537 12.65 8.62 -35.50
N MET A 538 13.98 8.56 -35.66
CA MET A 538 14.84 9.75 -35.82
C MET A 538 14.56 10.47 -37.14
N ASP A 539 14.19 9.73 -38.18
CA ASP A 539 13.83 10.29 -39.49
C ASP A 539 12.39 10.80 -39.49
N PHE A 540 11.50 10.10 -38.77
CA PHE A 540 10.07 10.46 -38.71
C PHE A 540 9.81 11.73 -37.91
N PHE A 541 10.53 11.93 -36.81
CA PHE A 541 10.52 13.16 -36.04
C PHE A 541 11.84 13.88 -36.32
N PRO A 542 11.91 14.98 -37.10
CA PRO A 542 13.17 15.67 -37.44
C PRO A 542 13.56 16.79 -36.45
N GLU A 543 14.87 17.07 -36.31
CA GLU A 543 15.45 17.92 -35.24
C GLU A 543 14.91 19.35 -35.18
N ASP A 544 14.57 19.91 -36.33
CA ASP A 544 14.06 21.27 -36.48
C ASP A 544 12.68 21.50 -35.84
N GLN A 545 11.91 20.42 -35.59
CA GLN A 545 10.54 20.52 -35.05
C GLN A 545 10.47 20.44 -33.53
N PHE A 546 11.48 19.89 -32.86
CA PHE A 546 11.42 19.57 -31.44
C PHE A 546 12.64 20.13 -30.70
N THR A 547 12.38 20.93 -29.67
CA THR A 547 13.43 21.47 -28.79
C THR A 547 14.06 20.39 -27.90
N TYR A 548 13.39 19.25 -27.77
CA TYR A 548 13.94 18.06 -27.14
C TYR A 548 13.44 16.80 -27.82
N ARG A 549 14.33 15.82 -28.00
CA ARG A 549 14.02 14.51 -28.58
C ARG A 549 14.86 13.45 -27.90
N TYR A 550 14.24 12.33 -27.59
CA TYR A 550 14.92 11.19 -27.02
C TYR A 550 14.15 9.93 -27.39
N GLY A 551 14.84 8.88 -27.80
CA GLY A 551 14.19 7.62 -28.14
C GLY A 551 15.07 6.43 -27.83
N SER A 552 14.51 5.43 -27.17
CA SER A 552 15.23 4.26 -26.71
C SER A 552 14.43 2.98 -26.90
N THR A 553 15.16 1.90 -27.17
CA THR A 553 14.61 0.53 -27.17
C THR A 553 15.19 -0.28 -26.04
N ASN A 554 14.38 -1.20 -25.52
CA ASN A 554 14.84 -2.20 -24.57
C ASN A 554 15.77 -3.26 -25.19
N GLU A 555 16.41 -4.07 -24.35
CA GLU A 555 17.38 -5.09 -24.74
C GLU A 555 16.76 -6.18 -25.62
N ALA A 556 15.53 -6.60 -25.30
CA ALA A 556 14.73 -7.51 -26.12
C ALA A 556 14.35 -6.89 -27.48
N SER A 557 14.54 -5.57 -27.64
CA SER A 557 14.16 -4.78 -28.81
C SER A 557 12.69 -4.97 -29.20
N ASP A 558 11.81 -5.15 -28.22
CA ASP A 558 10.38 -5.29 -28.44
C ASP A 558 9.59 -4.03 -28.09
N THR A 559 10.23 -3.06 -27.40
CA THR A 559 9.56 -1.84 -26.97
C THR A 559 10.43 -0.63 -27.31
N LEU A 560 9.84 0.34 -28.00
CA LEU A 560 10.42 1.64 -28.34
C LEU A 560 9.66 2.73 -27.59
N VAL A 561 10.37 3.56 -26.83
CA VAL A 561 9.82 4.72 -26.13
C VAL A 561 10.50 5.97 -26.67
N ILE A 562 9.71 6.96 -27.09
CA ILE A 562 10.17 8.23 -27.65
C ILE A 562 9.55 9.37 -26.85
N ILE A 563 10.36 10.32 -26.41
CA ILE A 563 9.98 11.53 -25.69
C ILE A 563 10.34 12.73 -26.54
N LEU A 564 9.39 13.64 -26.71
CA LEU A 564 9.50 14.83 -27.54
C LEU A 564 9.10 16.05 -26.72
N GLY A 565 9.90 17.11 -26.78
CA GLY A 565 9.60 18.41 -26.19
C GLY A 565 9.54 19.47 -27.29
N SER A 566 8.52 20.32 -27.25
CA SER A 566 8.32 21.42 -28.18
C SER A 566 7.91 22.69 -27.42
N ILE A 567 8.32 23.85 -27.94
CA ILE A 567 7.78 25.13 -27.50
C ILE A 567 6.71 25.53 -28.50
N GLU A 568 5.49 25.64 -28.03
CA GLU A 568 4.31 25.93 -28.86
C GLU A 568 3.70 27.26 -28.41
N ASN A 569 3.16 28.04 -29.35
CA ASN A 569 2.40 29.23 -28.97
C ASN A 569 1.12 28.81 -28.23
N VAL A 570 0.64 29.67 -27.33
CA VAL A 570 -0.64 29.40 -26.64
C VAL A 570 -1.79 29.25 -27.64
N ALA A 571 -2.59 28.21 -27.49
CA ALA A 571 -3.65 27.88 -28.45
C ALA A 571 -4.73 28.97 -28.61
N TRP A 572 -4.86 29.87 -27.63
CA TRP A 572 -5.88 30.93 -27.59
C TRP A 572 -5.37 32.30 -28.06
N GLY A 573 -4.10 32.46 -28.41
CA GLY A 573 -3.54 33.75 -28.79
C GLY A 573 -2.23 33.66 -29.55
N ASN A 574 -2.08 34.48 -30.59
CA ASN A 574 -0.86 34.51 -31.38
C ASN A 574 0.09 35.60 -30.85
N VAL A 575 0.60 35.39 -29.63
CA VAL A 575 1.49 36.34 -28.96
C VAL A 575 2.84 35.66 -28.71
N ASN A 576 3.89 36.13 -29.38
CA ASN A 576 5.24 35.56 -29.25
C ASN A 576 5.84 35.71 -27.83
N THR A 577 5.20 36.46 -26.94
CA THR A 577 5.63 36.62 -25.54
C THR A 577 5.09 35.54 -24.60
N ILE A 578 4.11 34.73 -25.03
CA ILE A 578 3.49 33.69 -24.18
C ILE A 578 3.52 32.35 -24.94
N GLN A 579 4.34 31.41 -24.46
CA GLN A 579 4.53 30.10 -25.07
C GLN A 579 4.30 28.99 -24.04
N ASN A 580 3.74 27.87 -24.51
CA ASN A 580 3.60 26.63 -23.77
C ASN A 580 4.79 25.72 -24.06
N LEU A 581 5.31 25.08 -23.02
CA LEU A 581 6.24 23.96 -23.17
C LEU A 581 5.41 22.67 -23.17
N THR A 582 5.34 22.00 -24.32
CA THR A 582 4.57 20.76 -24.49
C THR A 582 5.53 19.57 -24.47
N TRP A 583 5.19 18.54 -23.69
CA TRP A 583 5.93 17.27 -23.62
C TRP A 583 5.05 16.12 -24.08
N ASN A 584 5.59 15.31 -24.97
CA ASN A 584 4.89 14.24 -25.65
C ASN A 584 5.67 12.93 -25.58
N ILE A 585 4.94 11.82 -25.53
CA ILE A 585 5.51 10.48 -25.55
C ILE A 585 4.84 9.63 -26.64
N VAL A 586 5.65 8.79 -27.29
CA VAL A 586 5.21 7.71 -28.20
C VAL A 586 5.82 6.41 -27.71
N ILE A 587 4.99 5.40 -27.49
CA ILE A 587 5.39 4.06 -27.08
C ILE A 587 4.95 3.10 -28.18
N VAL A 588 5.87 2.30 -28.70
CA VAL A 588 5.59 1.18 -29.60
C VAL A 588 5.99 -0.11 -28.90
N HIS A 589 5.02 -0.96 -28.59
CA HIS A 589 5.27 -2.32 -28.08
C HIS A 589 4.99 -3.34 -29.18
N ARG A 590 5.92 -4.24 -29.43
CA ARG A 590 5.80 -5.36 -30.37
C ARG A 590 5.65 -6.65 -29.58
N TYR A 591 4.74 -7.50 -30.02
CA TYR A 591 4.57 -8.84 -29.44
C TYR A 591 4.32 -9.87 -30.53
N SER A 592 5.11 -10.94 -30.54
CA SER A 592 5.01 -12.01 -31.53
C SER A 592 4.76 -13.35 -30.84
N THR A 593 3.74 -14.06 -31.29
CA THR A 593 3.40 -15.45 -30.91
C THR A 593 3.58 -16.37 -32.13
N PRO A 594 3.45 -17.69 -31.99
CA PRO A 594 3.40 -18.59 -33.14
C PRO A 594 2.22 -18.33 -34.10
N GLN A 595 1.15 -17.67 -33.62
CA GLN A 595 -0.12 -17.49 -34.36
C GLN A 595 -0.22 -16.12 -35.02
N TYR A 596 0.26 -15.07 -34.36
CA TYR A 596 0.17 -13.69 -34.84
C TYR A 596 1.35 -12.85 -34.34
N SER A 597 1.59 -11.72 -35.00
CA SER A 597 2.62 -10.74 -34.62
C SER A 597 2.04 -9.35 -34.70
N HIS A 598 2.07 -8.62 -33.58
CA HIS A 598 1.46 -7.31 -33.44
C HIS A 598 2.46 -6.22 -33.07
N ALA A 599 2.11 -4.99 -33.46
CA ALA A 599 2.64 -3.76 -32.87
C ALA A 599 1.50 -2.92 -32.28
N TYR A 600 1.77 -2.30 -31.15
CA TYR A 600 0.84 -1.51 -30.35
C TYR A 600 1.43 -0.12 -30.18
N VAL A 601 0.69 0.91 -30.59
CA VAL A 601 1.16 2.29 -30.59
C VAL A 601 0.35 3.12 -29.61
N ASN A 602 0.98 3.62 -28.57
CA ASN A 602 0.44 4.63 -27.66
C ASN A 602 1.12 5.97 -27.94
N SER A 603 0.35 7.04 -28.05
CA SER A 603 0.90 8.39 -28.17
C SER A 603 0.05 9.39 -27.40
N THR A 604 0.69 10.39 -26.79
CA THR A 604 -0.02 11.50 -26.11
C THR A 604 -0.50 12.59 -27.06
N PHE A 605 0.00 12.58 -28.30
CA PHE A 605 -0.39 13.52 -29.34
C PHE A 605 -0.69 12.79 -30.67
N PRO A 606 -1.42 13.43 -31.58
CA PRO A 606 -1.70 12.85 -32.89
C PRO A 606 -0.42 12.67 -33.72
N ILE A 607 -0.19 11.46 -34.21
CA ILE A 607 0.87 11.13 -35.18
C ILE A 607 0.29 10.32 -36.34
N ASP A 608 0.92 10.39 -37.52
CA ASP A 608 0.63 9.49 -38.64
C ASP A 608 1.20 8.10 -38.35
N THR A 609 0.41 7.29 -37.64
CA THR A 609 0.84 5.97 -37.20
C THR A 609 1.09 4.99 -38.33
N ASP A 610 0.43 5.13 -39.50
CA ASP A 610 0.67 4.23 -40.63
C ASP A 610 2.07 4.46 -41.18
N ARG A 611 2.37 5.70 -41.61
CA ARG A 611 3.69 6.06 -42.12
C ARG A 611 4.80 5.79 -41.11
N PHE A 612 4.53 6.01 -39.83
CA PHE A 612 5.49 5.71 -38.78
C PHE A 612 5.81 4.21 -38.70
N LEU A 613 4.78 3.35 -38.76
CA LEU A 613 4.94 1.91 -38.66
C LEU A 613 5.52 1.31 -39.97
N GLU A 614 5.20 1.88 -41.13
CA GLU A 614 5.79 1.51 -42.43
C GLU A 614 7.31 1.70 -42.42
N GLY A 615 7.81 2.78 -41.80
CA GLY A 615 9.26 2.95 -41.70
C GLY A 615 9.90 2.04 -40.65
N LEU A 616 9.19 1.69 -39.58
CA LEU A 616 9.66 0.76 -38.55
C LEU A 616 9.69 -0.70 -39.03
N PHE A 617 8.71 -1.15 -39.81
CA PHE A 617 8.54 -2.56 -40.21
C PHE A 617 8.71 -2.79 -41.72
N GLY A 618 8.50 -1.78 -42.56
CA GLY A 618 8.46 -1.89 -44.02
C GLY A 618 7.03 -1.84 -44.55
N SER A 619 6.82 -1.18 -45.69
CA SER A 619 5.50 -0.88 -46.28
C SER A 619 4.63 -2.10 -46.54
N ASP A 620 5.21 -3.22 -47.00
CA ASP A 620 4.45 -4.43 -47.36
C ASP A 620 4.18 -5.36 -46.17
N SER A 621 4.44 -4.89 -44.95
CA SER A 621 4.48 -5.75 -43.76
C SER A 621 3.68 -5.22 -42.58
N ILE A 622 2.85 -4.20 -42.79
CA ILE A 622 1.93 -3.69 -41.77
C ILE A 622 0.49 -3.78 -42.25
N GLU A 623 -0.40 -4.15 -41.34
CA GLU A 623 -1.84 -4.08 -41.56
C GLU A 623 -2.46 -3.52 -40.28
N ARG A 624 -3.06 -2.33 -40.38
CA ARG A 624 -3.77 -1.76 -39.24
C ARG A 624 -5.00 -2.61 -38.93
N ILE A 625 -5.13 -3.04 -37.68
CA ILE A 625 -6.37 -3.70 -37.23
C ILE A 625 -7.42 -2.61 -37.05
N CYS A 626 -8.38 -2.56 -37.98
CA CYS A 626 -9.36 -1.49 -38.09
C CYS A 626 -10.71 -2.02 -38.56
N GLY A 627 -11.68 -1.12 -38.76
CA GLY A 627 -13.02 -1.52 -39.22
C GLY A 627 -13.81 -2.25 -38.14
N ASN A 628 -14.59 -3.25 -38.55
CA ASN A 628 -15.54 -3.92 -37.65
C ASN A 628 -14.85 -4.83 -36.62
N ASP A 629 -13.72 -5.44 -36.98
CA ASP A 629 -13.03 -6.40 -36.11
C ASP A 629 -12.52 -5.77 -34.80
N ILE A 630 -12.33 -4.45 -34.75
CA ILE A 630 -11.91 -3.76 -33.53
C ILE A 630 -12.92 -3.92 -32.39
N PHE A 631 -14.20 -4.11 -32.70
CA PHE A 631 -15.25 -4.22 -31.69
C PHE A 631 -15.20 -5.56 -30.94
N ARG A 632 -14.39 -6.54 -31.38
CA ARG A 632 -14.18 -7.81 -30.66
C ARG A 632 -13.69 -7.61 -29.23
N VAL A 633 -12.98 -6.50 -28.95
CA VAL A 633 -12.49 -6.15 -27.60
C VAL A 633 -13.60 -5.94 -26.57
N LEU A 634 -14.86 -5.79 -27.02
CA LEU A 634 -16.04 -5.61 -26.18
C LEU A 634 -16.78 -6.92 -25.87
N SER A 635 -16.47 -8.00 -26.59
CA SER A 635 -17.30 -9.23 -26.61
C SER A 635 -17.39 -9.99 -25.29
N ASP A 636 -16.35 -9.94 -24.48
CA ASP A 636 -16.27 -10.57 -23.16
C ASP A 636 -16.69 -9.61 -22.04
N VAL A 637 -17.22 -8.43 -22.38
CA VAL A 637 -17.74 -7.44 -21.43
C VAL A 637 -19.25 -7.60 -21.31
N LYS A 638 -19.68 -8.18 -20.19
CA LYS A 638 -21.09 -8.33 -19.82
C LYS A 638 -21.67 -7.03 -19.29
N ARG A 639 -22.97 -6.85 -19.51
CA ARG A 639 -23.73 -5.67 -19.04
C ARG A 639 -23.04 -4.35 -19.42
N LEU A 640 -22.57 -4.28 -20.66
CA LEU A 640 -21.84 -3.14 -21.20
C LEU A 640 -22.78 -1.93 -21.31
N ALA A 641 -22.64 -0.98 -20.39
CA ALA A 641 -23.30 0.32 -20.43
C ALA A 641 -22.47 1.26 -21.30
N VAL A 642 -22.95 1.53 -22.51
CA VAL A 642 -22.30 2.44 -23.45
C VAL A 642 -22.56 3.88 -23.02
N VAL A 643 -21.50 4.65 -22.76
CA VAL A 643 -21.60 6.05 -22.35
C VAL A 643 -21.27 7.01 -23.49
N ASN A 644 -20.59 6.51 -24.53
CA ASN A 644 -20.32 7.23 -25.76
C ASN A 644 -20.46 6.31 -26.97
N PHE A 645 -21.19 6.77 -27.98
CA PHE A 645 -21.35 6.08 -29.26
C PHE A 645 -21.15 7.06 -30.41
N GLY A 646 -20.44 6.65 -31.45
CA GLY A 646 -20.30 7.40 -32.70
C GLY A 646 -20.69 6.53 -33.89
N GLY A 647 -21.47 7.10 -34.81
CA GLY A 647 -21.96 6.42 -36.01
C GLY A 647 -21.80 7.27 -37.28
N ARG A 648 -21.79 6.62 -38.44
CA ARG A 648 -21.73 7.26 -39.77
C ARG A 648 -22.92 6.85 -40.63
N LYS A 649 -23.54 7.77 -41.37
CA LYS A 649 -24.64 7.44 -42.30
C LYS A 649 -24.13 6.66 -43.52
N GLY A 650 -24.83 5.58 -43.88
CA GLY A 650 -24.46 4.71 -45.02
C GLY A 650 -24.77 5.26 -46.43
N ARG A 651 -25.46 6.41 -46.56
CA ARG A 651 -25.80 7.03 -47.86
C ARG A 651 -24.95 8.28 -48.14
N LEU A 652 -24.50 8.43 -49.39
CA LEU A 652 -23.80 9.62 -49.91
C LEU A 652 -24.64 10.89 -49.69
N GLY A 653 -24.27 11.68 -48.68
CA GLY A 653 -24.86 12.98 -48.34
C GLY A 653 -24.00 13.72 -47.30
N ASN A 654 -24.11 15.05 -47.28
CA ASN A 654 -23.17 16.00 -46.65
C ASN A 654 -23.03 15.99 -45.10
N ILE A 655 -23.57 14.99 -44.39
CA ILE A 655 -23.31 14.81 -42.94
C ILE A 655 -22.84 13.37 -42.70
N SER A 656 -21.53 13.22 -42.45
CA SER A 656 -20.81 11.95 -42.50
C SER A 656 -20.57 11.27 -41.14
N PHE A 657 -20.70 11.98 -40.01
CA PHE A 657 -20.44 11.46 -38.66
C PHE A 657 -21.37 12.10 -37.62
N LYS A 658 -21.91 11.29 -36.70
CA LYS A 658 -22.67 11.73 -35.52
C LYS A 658 -22.10 11.09 -34.26
N SER A 659 -21.94 11.89 -33.20
CA SER A 659 -21.59 11.42 -31.86
C SER A 659 -22.77 11.58 -30.92
N TYR A 660 -22.91 10.61 -30.04
CA TYR A 660 -23.95 10.49 -29.03
C TYR A 660 -23.28 10.28 -27.67
N TYR A 661 -23.72 11.02 -26.65
CA TYR A 661 -23.14 11.02 -25.31
C TYR A 661 -24.24 10.90 -24.26
N GLY A 662 -23.95 10.18 -23.17
CA GLY A 662 -24.89 10.00 -22.07
C GLY A 662 -26.24 9.48 -22.56
N LYS A 663 -27.30 10.27 -22.32
CA LYS A 663 -28.69 9.92 -22.64
C LYS A 663 -28.96 9.71 -24.15
N ASP A 664 -28.19 10.37 -25.03
CA ASP A 664 -28.42 10.31 -26.47
C ASP A 664 -27.79 9.07 -27.13
N VAL A 665 -26.94 8.31 -26.41
CA VAL A 665 -26.26 7.11 -26.91
C VAL A 665 -27.25 6.12 -27.54
N GLN A 666 -28.44 6.04 -26.96
CA GLN A 666 -29.46 5.10 -27.39
C GLN A 666 -29.93 5.35 -28.82
N GLU A 667 -30.14 6.62 -29.21
CA GLU A 667 -30.53 6.97 -30.58
C GLU A 667 -29.48 6.46 -31.58
N GLY A 668 -28.20 6.64 -31.26
CA GLY A 668 -27.09 6.18 -32.09
C GLY A 668 -27.04 4.66 -32.26
N ILE A 669 -27.27 3.90 -31.19
CA ILE A 669 -27.33 2.44 -31.22
C ILE A 669 -28.53 1.97 -32.06
N THR A 670 -29.75 2.48 -31.79
CA THR A 670 -30.96 2.09 -32.53
C THR A 670 -30.82 2.35 -34.02
N MET A 671 -30.34 3.53 -34.42
CA MET A 671 -30.11 3.85 -35.82
C MET A 671 -29.08 2.93 -36.50
N THR A 672 -28.15 2.34 -35.72
CA THR A 672 -27.16 1.38 -36.23
C THR A 672 -27.78 0.01 -36.49
N GLU A 673 -28.66 -0.45 -35.60
CA GLU A 673 -29.42 -1.70 -35.76
C GLU A 673 -30.37 -1.64 -36.96
N GLU A 674 -31.01 -0.48 -37.15
CA GLU A 674 -31.85 -0.19 -38.33
C GLU A 674 -31.01 -0.01 -39.62
N ARG A 675 -29.70 -0.23 -39.57
CA ARG A 675 -28.73 -0.07 -40.67
C ARG A 675 -28.73 1.35 -41.27
N GLN A 676 -29.16 2.35 -40.51
CA GLN A 676 -29.07 3.76 -40.90
C GLN A 676 -27.68 4.34 -40.59
N LEU A 677 -27.04 3.84 -39.53
CA LEU A 677 -25.67 4.17 -39.13
C LEU A 677 -24.76 2.94 -39.19
N ILE A 678 -23.49 3.19 -39.45
CA ILE A 678 -22.39 2.22 -39.33
C ILE A 678 -21.59 2.61 -38.08
N LYS A 679 -21.30 1.64 -37.20
CA LYS A 679 -20.49 1.83 -35.99
C LYS A 679 -19.17 2.54 -36.34
N ASN A 680 -18.79 3.56 -35.56
CA ASN A 680 -17.52 4.28 -35.73
C ASN A 680 -16.67 4.28 -34.46
N ASN A 681 -17.25 4.58 -33.31
CA ASN A 681 -16.55 4.50 -32.02
C ASN A 681 -17.53 4.17 -30.91
N LEU A 682 -17.03 3.48 -29.89
CA LEU A 682 -17.82 3.06 -28.75
C LEU A 682 -16.95 3.12 -27.49
N PHE A 683 -17.53 3.57 -26.39
CA PHE A 683 -16.91 3.47 -25.08
C PHE A 683 -17.97 3.19 -24.02
N GLY A 684 -17.65 2.28 -23.11
CA GLY A 684 -18.58 1.85 -22.06
C GLY A 684 -17.90 1.20 -20.87
N ASN A 685 -18.73 0.95 -19.86
CA ASN A 685 -18.34 0.27 -18.62
C ASN A 685 -19.13 -1.03 -18.50
N GLY A 686 -18.51 -2.07 -17.96
CA GLY A 686 -19.19 -3.35 -17.74
C GLY A 686 -18.36 -4.29 -16.88
N PHE A 687 -18.62 -5.59 -17.03
CA PHE A 687 -17.99 -6.62 -16.21
C PHE A 687 -17.32 -7.68 -17.09
N ARG A 688 -16.09 -8.05 -16.77
CA ARG A 688 -15.34 -9.14 -17.43
C ARG A 688 -14.89 -10.12 -16.37
N ALA A 689 -15.37 -11.37 -16.46
CA ALA A 689 -15.18 -12.38 -15.42
C ALA A 689 -15.61 -11.90 -14.01
N GLY A 690 -16.64 -11.05 -13.97
CA GLY A 690 -17.14 -10.39 -12.77
C GLY A 690 -16.26 -9.24 -12.24
N GLU A 691 -15.18 -8.85 -12.91
CA GLU A 691 -14.39 -7.66 -12.54
C GLU A 691 -14.88 -6.44 -13.34
N ARG A 692 -14.93 -5.27 -12.69
CA ARG A 692 -15.33 -4.02 -13.36
C ARG A 692 -14.27 -3.61 -14.38
N VAL A 693 -14.70 -3.28 -15.58
CA VAL A 693 -13.81 -2.82 -16.67
C VAL A 693 -14.37 -1.59 -17.37
N SER A 694 -13.49 -0.69 -17.80
CA SER A 694 -13.80 0.39 -18.74
C SER A 694 -13.04 0.16 -20.04
N ILE A 695 -13.74 0.20 -21.17
CA ILE A 695 -13.16 -0.10 -22.48
C ILE A 695 -13.84 0.71 -23.57
N GLY A 696 -13.06 1.18 -24.54
CA GLY A 696 -13.57 1.74 -25.78
C GLY A 696 -12.70 1.42 -26.96
N CYS A 697 -13.30 1.54 -28.14
CA CYS A 697 -12.68 1.26 -29.42
C CYS A 697 -13.23 2.16 -30.54
N SER A 698 -12.48 2.27 -31.63
CA SER A 698 -12.90 2.99 -32.83
C SER A 698 -12.51 2.25 -34.11
N THR A 699 -13.31 2.39 -35.17
CA THR A 699 -13.06 1.79 -36.49
C THR A 699 -11.76 2.26 -37.11
N LYS A 700 -11.15 3.34 -36.60
CA LYS A 700 -9.80 3.78 -36.98
C LYS A 700 -8.69 2.92 -36.36
N GLY A 701 -9.01 1.93 -35.53
CA GLY A 701 -8.06 0.97 -34.93
C GLY A 701 -7.59 1.32 -33.51
N LYS A 702 -8.12 2.39 -32.90
CA LYS A 702 -7.76 2.77 -31.52
C LYS A 702 -8.61 2.03 -30.49
N VAL A 703 -7.99 1.50 -29.44
CA VAL A 703 -8.60 0.90 -28.24
C VAL A 703 -8.09 1.64 -26.99
N TRP A 704 -8.94 1.90 -26.00
CA TRP A 704 -8.55 2.65 -24.78
C TRP A 704 -9.38 2.30 -23.54
N SER A 705 -8.86 2.68 -22.36
CA SER A 705 -9.50 2.57 -21.04
C SER A 705 -9.28 3.86 -20.23
N TYR A 706 -10.07 4.07 -19.15
CA TYR A 706 -9.80 5.15 -18.18
C TYR A 706 -8.65 4.85 -17.22
N MET A 707 -8.15 3.62 -17.23
CA MET A 707 -7.02 3.21 -16.40
C MET A 707 -5.69 3.74 -16.96
N THR A 708 -4.74 3.98 -16.06
CA THR A 708 -3.33 4.22 -16.37
C THR A 708 -2.51 3.06 -15.82
N GLY A 709 -1.30 2.86 -16.35
CA GLY A 709 -0.37 1.86 -15.83
C GLY A 709 1.07 2.25 -16.13
N ASN A 710 2.02 1.66 -15.42
CA ASN A 710 3.44 1.79 -15.75
C ASN A 710 3.76 1.07 -17.08
N LEU A 711 4.98 1.25 -17.61
CA LEU A 711 5.35 0.66 -18.90
C LEU A 711 5.21 -0.88 -18.97
N LEU A 712 5.39 -1.59 -17.84
CA LEU A 712 5.22 -3.04 -17.74
C LEU A 712 3.73 -3.44 -17.72
N GLU A 713 2.88 -2.72 -16.99
CA GLU A 713 1.42 -2.94 -17.00
C GLU A 713 0.81 -2.64 -18.38
N TYR A 714 1.31 -1.62 -19.07
CA TYR A 714 0.89 -1.26 -20.43
C TYR A 714 1.10 -2.39 -21.44
N GLN A 715 2.27 -3.06 -21.42
CA GLN A 715 2.54 -4.16 -22.35
C GLN A 715 1.61 -5.36 -22.08
N GLU A 716 1.36 -5.70 -20.82
CA GLU A 716 0.47 -6.82 -20.45
C GLU A 716 -0.96 -6.55 -20.92
N TRP A 717 -1.45 -5.33 -20.67
CA TRP A 717 -2.75 -4.90 -21.15
C TRP A 717 -2.85 -4.95 -22.69
N ALA A 718 -1.84 -4.45 -23.41
CA ALA A 718 -1.83 -4.44 -24.87
C ALA A 718 -1.84 -5.88 -25.46
N ARG A 719 -1.11 -6.81 -24.84
CA ARG A 719 -1.09 -8.23 -25.24
C ARG A 719 -2.47 -8.88 -25.11
N HIS A 720 -3.18 -8.60 -24.00
CA HIS A 720 -4.56 -9.08 -23.81
C HIS A 720 -5.51 -8.55 -24.88
N ILE A 721 -5.43 -7.26 -25.21
CA ILE A 721 -6.22 -6.67 -26.31
C ILE A 721 -5.94 -7.37 -27.64
N GLY A 722 -4.67 -7.65 -27.96
CA GLY A 722 -4.33 -8.37 -29.19
C GLY A 722 -4.95 -9.76 -29.30
N LYS A 723 -5.02 -10.49 -28.19
CA LYS A 723 -5.64 -11.81 -28.15
C LYS A 723 -7.12 -11.76 -28.55
N LEU A 724 -7.85 -10.76 -28.05
CA LEU A 724 -9.27 -10.56 -28.39
C LEU A 724 -9.49 -10.17 -29.86
N LEU A 725 -8.57 -9.38 -30.43
CA LEU A 725 -8.67 -8.95 -31.82
C LEU A 725 -8.49 -10.10 -32.81
N GLU A 726 -7.65 -11.09 -32.49
CA GLU A 726 -7.37 -12.24 -33.36
C GLU A 726 -8.37 -13.39 -33.22
N ASP A 727 -9.25 -13.35 -32.21
CA ASP A 727 -10.24 -14.40 -32.01
C ASP A 727 -11.41 -14.26 -33.01
N THR A 728 -11.35 -15.04 -34.09
CA THR A 728 -12.36 -15.05 -35.16
C THR A 728 -13.67 -15.71 -34.76
N SER A 729 -13.77 -16.33 -33.59
CA SER A 729 -15.05 -16.85 -33.07
C SER A 729 -15.99 -15.73 -32.61
N ILE A 730 -15.45 -14.53 -32.41
CA ILE A 730 -16.19 -13.35 -31.96
C ILE A 730 -16.76 -12.60 -33.17
N ASN A 731 -18.09 -12.59 -33.28
CA ASN A 731 -18.78 -11.73 -34.24
C ASN A 731 -18.86 -10.27 -33.71
N PRO A 732 -18.20 -9.30 -34.36
CA PRO A 732 -18.19 -7.92 -33.89
C PRO A 732 -19.54 -7.20 -34.00
N ASP A 733 -20.51 -7.75 -34.75
CA ASP A 733 -21.87 -7.19 -34.84
C ASP A 733 -22.74 -7.54 -33.63
N ASP A 734 -22.43 -8.63 -32.94
CA ASP A 734 -23.22 -9.09 -31.80
C ASP A 734 -22.91 -8.32 -30.50
N VAL A 735 -21.79 -7.59 -30.47
CA VAL A 735 -21.33 -6.85 -29.27
C VAL A 735 -22.25 -5.73 -28.83
N LEU A 736 -23.12 -5.23 -29.72
CA LEU A 736 -24.12 -4.20 -29.40
C LEU A 736 -25.46 -4.77 -28.94
N ASN A 737 -25.79 -6.00 -29.33
CA ASN A 737 -27.10 -6.60 -29.07
C ASN A 737 -27.40 -6.66 -27.56
N ASN A 738 -26.36 -6.85 -26.76
CA ASN A 738 -26.44 -7.08 -25.32
C ASN A 738 -25.97 -5.86 -24.50
N THR A 739 -25.91 -4.68 -25.12
CA THR A 739 -25.56 -3.44 -24.42
C THR A 739 -26.72 -2.95 -23.55
N ILE A 740 -26.41 -2.41 -22.37
CA ILE A 740 -27.41 -1.79 -21.50
C ILE A 740 -27.79 -0.44 -22.08
N ARG A 741 -29.09 -0.22 -22.19
CA ARG A 741 -29.69 0.96 -22.82
C ARG A 741 -30.31 1.86 -21.75
N PRO A 742 -29.67 2.98 -21.39
CA PRO A 742 -30.27 3.93 -20.47
C PRO A 742 -31.36 4.75 -21.18
N GLU A 743 -32.59 4.64 -20.70
CA GLU A 743 -33.75 5.39 -21.14
C GLU A 743 -34.20 6.34 -20.02
N ILE A 744 -34.46 7.61 -20.35
CA ILE A 744 -35.13 8.51 -19.40
C ILE A 744 -36.60 8.15 -19.41
N VAL A 745 -37.12 7.74 -18.25
CA VAL A 745 -38.53 7.38 -18.12
C VAL A 745 -39.35 8.52 -17.51
N ASP A 746 -40.56 8.69 -18.03
CA ASP A 746 -41.51 9.70 -17.58
C ASP A 746 -42.41 9.21 -16.43
N SER A 747 -42.42 7.90 -16.21
CA SER A 747 -43.14 7.22 -15.13
C SER A 747 -42.31 6.03 -14.63
N ILE A 748 -42.64 5.56 -13.42
CA ILE A 748 -42.03 4.33 -12.89
C ILE A 748 -42.41 3.16 -13.80
N PRO A 749 -41.44 2.28 -14.17
CA PRO A 749 -41.72 1.10 -14.98
C PRO A 749 -42.85 0.27 -14.39
N GLN A 750 -43.77 -0.18 -15.25
CA GLN A 750 -44.90 -1.03 -14.85
C GLN A 750 -44.47 -2.50 -14.69
N VAL A 751 -43.38 -2.70 -13.95
CA VAL A 751 -42.77 -3.98 -13.61
C VAL A 751 -42.59 -3.98 -12.10
N VAL A 752 -42.67 -5.14 -11.46
CA VAL A 752 -42.51 -5.24 -10.01
C VAL A 752 -41.07 -4.90 -9.62
N PRO A 753 -40.82 -3.90 -8.74
CA PRO A 753 -39.51 -3.68 -8.15
C PRO A 753 -39.20 -4.82 -7.18
N ILE A 754 -38.00 -5.39 -7.27
CA ILE A 754 -37.56 -6.51 -6.42
C ILE A 754 -36.36 -6.15 -5.54
N VAL A 755 -35.58 -5.14 -5.90
CA VAL A 755 -34.42 -4.67 -5.12
C VAL A 755 -34.51 -3.16 -4.92
N ILE A 756 -34.11 -2.72 -3.73
CA ILE A 756 -33.62 -1.36 -3.53
C ILE A 756 -32.29 -1.41 -2.77
N ASP A 757 -31.30 -0.63 -3.22
CA ASP A 757 -30.06 -0.43 -2.46
C ASP A 757 -29.47 0.96 -2.66
N TRP A 758 -28.48 1.29 -1.83
CA TRP A 758 -27.73 2.54 -1.94
C TRP A 758 -27.00 2.63 -3.28
N ASN A 759 -26.72 3.86 -3.73
CA ASN A 759 -25.92 4.06 -4.93
C ASN A 759 -24.52 3.40 -4.76
N PRO A 760 -24.07 2.52 -5.68
CA PRO A 760 -22.80 1.82 -5.59
C PRO A 760 -21.58 2.72 -5.42
N THR A 761 -21.65 3.97 -5.89
CA THR A 761 -20.56 4.94 -5.73
C THR A 761 -20.28 5.27 -4.26
N LEU A 762 -21.30 5.19 -3.39
CA LEU A 762 -21.13 5.37 -1.95
C LEU A 762 -20.24 4.26 -1.35
N TYR A 763 -20.49 3.02 -1.76
CA TYR A 763 -19.74 1.83 -1.32
C TYR A 763 -18.36 1.67 -1.96
N THR A 764 -18.15 2.25 -3.14
CA THR A 764 -16.87 2.13 -3.87
C THR A 764 -15.86 3.16 -3.35
N LYS A 765 -16.32 4.30 -2.84
CA LYS A 765 -15.45 5.39 -2.37
C LYS A 765 -15.16 5.36 -0.88
N TYR A 766 -16.04 4.75 -0.07
CA TYR A 766 -15.96 4.80 1.37
C TYR A 766 -16.28 3.42 1.99
N GLN A 767 -15.49 3.01 2.99
CA GLN A 767 -15.78 1.85 3.83
C GLN A 767 -17.08 2.08 4.63
N GLU A 768 -17.86 1.02 4.87
CA GLU A 768 -19.14 1.12 5.60
C GLU A 768 -18.99 1.73 7.00
N SER A 769 -17.86 1.48 7.67
CA SER A 769 -17.55 2.05 8.99
C SER A 769 -17.37 3.57 8.99
N ASN A 770 -17.17 4.17 7.82
CA ASN A 770 -17.00 5.63 7.65
C ASN A 770 -18.26 6.31 7.12
N ILE A 771 -19.36 5.56 6.98
CA ILE A 771 -20.66 6.08 6.55
C ILE A 771 -21.60 6.01 7.75
N ILE A 772 -22.05 7.18 8.19
CA ILE A 772 -22.83 7.33 9.42
C ILE A 772 -24.23 7.79 9.07
N ILE A 773 -25.23 7.08 9.58
CA ILE A 773 -26.63 7.50 9.60
C ILE A 773 -26.93 8.10 10.97
N ARG A 774 -27.43 9.32 11.00
CA ARG A 774 -27.72 10.05 12.24
C ARG A 774 -29.21 10.14 12.48
N ILE A 775 -29.64 9.79 13.69
CA ILE A 775 -31.03 9.95 14.17
C ILE A 775 -30.99 10.63 15.53
N ASP A 776 -31.62 11.80 15.67
CA ASP A 776 -31.71 12.55 16.94
C ASP A 776 -30.37 12.70 17.69
N SER A 777 -29.28 12.95 16.95
CA SER A 777 -27.88 13.07 17.44
C SER A 777 -27.17 11.78 17.85
N ILE A 778 -27.78 10.61 17.60
CA ILE A 778 -27.13 9.31 17.73
C ILE A 778 -26.60 8.88 16.37
N ASP A 779 -25.33 8.47 16.34
CA ASP A 779 -24.63 8.01 15.14
C ASP A 779 -24.70 6.48 15.05
N TYR A 780 -25.23 6.00 13.92
CA TYR A 780 -25.31 4.59 13.58
C TYR A 780 -24.42 4.31 12.37
N LEU A 781 -23.73 3.18 12.39
CA LEU A 781 -22.92 2.75 11.25
C LEU A 781 -23.85 2.25 10.13
N LEU A 782 -23.44 2.42 8.89
CA LEU A 782 -24.21 1.91 7.74
C LEU A 782 -24.44 0.39 7.82
N SER A 783 -23.53 -0.36 8.45
CA SER A 783 -23.65 -1.81 8.67
C SER A 783 -24.86 -2.22 9.52
N ASP A 784 -25.38 -1.30 10.34
CA ASP A 784 -26.54 -1.53 11.20
C ASP A 784 -27.85 -1.02 10.57
N VAL A 785 -27.75 -0.49 9.35
CA VAL A 785 -28.85 0.15 8.62
C VAL A 785 -29.34 -0.76 7.51
N SER A 786 -30.65 -0.97 7.46
CA SER A 786 -31.31 -1.71 6.40
C SER A 786 -32.11 -0.77 5.50
N ILE A 787 -31.97 -0.92 4.18
CA ILE A 787 -32.86 -0.28 3.18
C ILE A 787 -33.65 -1.37 2.46
N LYS A 788 -34.98 -1.29 2.48
CA LYS A 788 -35.90 -2.34 1.95
C LYS A 788 -37.13 -1.72 1.27
N LEU A 789 -37.71 -2.43 0.30
CA LEU A 789 -38.98 -2.04 -0.33
C LEU A 789 -40.14 -2.24 0.65
N CYS A 790 -41.11 -1.32 0.66
CA CYS A 790 -42.31 -1.43 1.50
C CYS A 790 -43.30 -2.48 0.98
N ASN A 791 -43.34 -2.69 -0.35
CA ASN A 791 -44.16 -3.69 -1.02
C ASN A 791 -43.58 -4.05 -2.39
N TYR A 792 -44.04 -5.16 -2.96
CA TYR A 792 -43.66 -5.67 -4.27
C TYR A 792 -44.83 -5.53 -5.26
N SER A 793 -45.34 -4.30 -5.39
CA SER A 793 -46.50 -4.00 -6.24
C SER A 793 -46.12 -3.07 -7.40
N ILE A 794 -46.86 -3.18 -8.50
CA ILE A 794 -46.74 -2.27 -9.64
C ILE A 794 -47.47 -0.97 -9.28
N ASN A 795 -46.75 0.15 -9.25
CA ASN A 795 -47.25 1.48 -8.91
C ASN A 795 -46.51 2.55 -9.73
N ASP A 796 -47.06 3.77 -9.78
CA ASP A 796 -46.39 4.94 -10.36
C ASP A 796 -45.36 5.59 -9.41
N TYR A 797 -45.07 4.93 -8.30
CA TYR A 797 -44.10 5.34 -7.27
C TYR A 797 -43.44 4.10 -6.66
N VAL A 798 -42.29 4.29 -6.02
CA VAL A 798 -41.62 3.23 -5.24
C VAL A 798 -41.51 3.67 -3.79
N ASP A 799 -42.20 2.95 -2.91
CA ASP A 799 -42.09 3.14 -1.46
C ASP A 799 -41.04 2.21 -0.88
N TYR A 800 -40.16 2.77 -0.06
CA TYR A 800 -39.11 2.04 0.63
C TYR A 800 -38.92 2.58 2.04
N GLU A 801 -38.25 1.80 2.87
CA GLU A 801 -37.96 2.16 4.25
C GLU A 801 -36.49 1.97 4.58
N ILE A 802 -35.99 2.85 5.45
CA ILE A 802 -34.68 2.77 6.07
C ILE A 802 -34.91 2.48 7.55
N THR A 803 -34.39 1.35 8.01
CA THR A 803 -34.58 0.83 9.37
C THR A 803 -33.24 0.76 10.09
N VAL A 804 -33.22 1.30 11.31
CA VAL A 804 -32.08 1.28 12.24
C VAL A 804 -32.60 0.95 13.63
N ASP A 805 -32.16 -0.19 14.18
CA ASP A 805 -32.71 -0.77 15.42
C ASP A 805 -34.26 -0.85 15.38
N LYS A 806 -34.97 -0.10 16.23
CA LYS A 806 -36.44 -0.03 16.26
C LYS A 806 -37.02 1.13 15.44
N ASN A 807 -36.18 2.02 14.91
CA ASN A 807 -36.62 3.19 14.18
C ASN A 807 -36.75 2.86 12.69
N THR A 808 -37.90 3.18 12.11
CA THR A 808 -38.17 2.98 10.68
C THR A 808 -38.67 4.28 10.08
N SER A 809 -37.98 4.74 9.03
CA SER A 809 -38.36 5.93 8.26
C SER A 809 -38.70 5.52 6.84
N ARG A 810 -39.86 5.96 6.35
CA ARG A 810 -40.40 5.59 5.03
C ARG A 810 -40.22 6.73 4.05
N PHE A 811 -39.89 6.37 2.82
CA PHE A 811 -39.59 7.28 1.71
C PHE A 811 -40.34 6.84 0.46
N ARG A 812 -40.67 7.82 -0.38
CA ARG A 812 -41.32 7.62 -1.67
C ARG A 812 -40.46 8.20 -2.77
N LEU A 813 -40.17 7.41 -3.79
CA LEU A 813 -39.62 7.86 -5.06
C LEU A 813 -40.74 8.01 -6.09
N THR A 814 -40.85 9.19 -6.70
CA THR A 814 -41.78 9.49 -7.81
C THR A 814 -41.04 10.15 -8.97
N ILE A 815 -41.66 10.12 -10.16
CA ILE A 815 -41.24 10.94 -11.30
C ILE A 815 -42.24 12.08 -11.45
N VAL A 816 -41.75 13.31 -11.43
CA VAL A 816 -42.56 14.54 -11.42
C VAL A 816 -42.12 15.49 -12.53
N ASP A 817 -43.02 16.39 -12.91
CA ASP A 817 -42.70 17.48 -13.85
C ASP A 817 -41.77 18.51 -13.19
N ASN A 818 -40.74 18.92 -13.92
CA ASN A 818 -39.91 20.06 -13.58
C ASN A 818 -40.58 21.37 -14.04
N LYS A 819 -40.13 22.51 -13.50
CA LYS A 819 -40.64 23.85 -13.86
C LYS A 819 -40.49 24.17 -15.36
N ASP A 820 -39.51 23.55 -16.01
CA ASP A 820 -39.21 23.73 -17.43
C ASP A 820 -39.90 22.68 -18.34
N GLY A 821 -40.80 21.85 -17.79
CA GLY A 821 -41.53 20.81 -18.53
C GLY A 821 -40.82 19.45 -18.68
N ASN A 822 -39.54 19.35 -18.30
CA ASN A 822 -38.80 18.08 -18.30
C ASN A 822 -39.15 17.20 -17.08
N LYS A 823 -39.13 15.87 -17.20
CA LYS A 823 -39.35 14.96 -16.05
C LYS A 823 -38.09 14.85 -15.17
N ARG A 824 -38.29 14.81 -13.85
CA ARG A 824 -37.25 14.54 -12.85
C ARG A 824 -37.75 13.57 -11.79
N TYR A 825 -36.87 12.79 -11.19
CA TYR A 825 -37.24 12.05 -9.98
C TYR A 825 -37.29 12.99 -8.77
N ALA A 826 -38.09 12.61 -7.77
CA ALA A 826 -38.15 13.25 -6.48
C ALA A 826 -38.28 12.19 -5.39
N ILE A 827 -37.58 12.40 -4.28
CA ILE A 827 -37.63 11.54 -3.10
C ILE A 827 -38.12 12.37 -1.93
N HIS A 828 -39.16 11.87 -1.26
CA HIS A 828 -39.74 12.53 -0.10
C HIS A 828 -39.94 11.53 1.03
N GLN A 829 -39.68 11.97 2.26
CA GLN A 829 -40.00 11.19 3.45
C GLN A 829 -41.52 11.20 3.69
N ILE A 830 -42.12 10.02 3.86
CA ILE A 830 -43.55 9.81 4.11
C ILE A 830 -43.82 9.78 5.63
N SER A 831 -42.96 9.11 6.40
CA SER A 831 -43.12 8.92 7.84
C SER A 831 -41.80 8.58 8.54
N GLY A 832 -41.81 8.61 9.88
CA GLY A 832 -40.65 8.29 10.72
C GLY A 832 -39.77 9.50 11.06
N GLN A 833 -38.65 9.25 11.74
CA GLN A 833 -37.70 10.29 12.15
C GLN A 833 -36.85 10.78 10.97
N LYS A 834 -36.43 12.04 11.02
CA LYS A 834 -35.53 12.61 10.02
C LYS A 834 -34.15 11.95 10.14
N LEU A 835 -33.59 11.53 9.00
CA LEU A 835 -32.28 10.87 8.96
C LEU A 835 -31.23 11.84 8.42
N GLY A 836 -30.09 11.95 9.09
CA GLY A 836 -28.88 12.59 8.57
C GLY A 836 -27.89 11.57 8.01
N LEU A 837 -27.00 12.02 7.13
CA LEU A 837 -25.94 11.20 6.52
C LEU A 837 -24.59 11.92 6.59
N ALA A 838 -23.53 11.23 6.99
CA ALA A 838 -22.16 11.74 6.96
C ALA A 838 -21.17 10.72 6.40
N TYR A 839 -20.31 11.15 5.48
CA TYR A 839 -19.22 10.35 4.90
C TYR A 839 -18.15 11.25 4.29
N GLY A 840 -16.87 10.85 4.31
CA GLY A 840 -15.82 11.54 3.54
C GLY A 840 -15.65 13.05 3.81
N GLY A 841 -16.04 13.53 4.99
CA GLY A 841 -16.09 14.96 5.34
C GLY A 841 -17.35 15.70 4.86
N HIS A 842 -18.20 15.07 4.06
CA HIS A 842 -19.54 15.55 3.71
C HIS A 842 -20.54 15.25 4.83
N ARG A 843 -21.51 16.14 5.00
CA ARG A 843 -22.57 16.00 6.01
C ARG A 843 -23.89 16.57 5.49
N TYR A 844 -24.92 15.77 5.58
CA TYR A 844 -26.30 16.07 5.21
C TYR A 844 -27.18 15.94 6.47
N GLU A 845 -27.89 17.01 6.83
CA GLU A 845 -28.85 16.97 7.94
C GLU A 845 -30.18 16.30 7.52
N ASP A 846 -30.46 16.23 6.21
CA ASP A 846 -31.56 15.49 5.61
C ASP A 846 -31.02 14.53 4.55
N ILE A 847 -31.30 13.24 4.70
CA ILE A 847 -30.91 12.24 3.73
C ILE A 847 -31.61 12.43 2.37
N CYS A 848 -32.77 13.09 2.33
CA CYS A 848 -33.44 13.43 1.06
C CYS A 848 -32.61 14.42 0.23
N ASP A 849 -31.88 15.33 0.88
CA ASP A 849 -30.99 16.27 0.20
C ASP A 849 -29.83 15.53 -0.48
N TYR A 850 -29.32 14.48 0.17
CA TYR A 850 -28.33 13.59 -0.44
C TYR A 850 -28.92 12.86 -1.65
N PHE A 851 -30.06 12.20 -1.49
CA PHE A 851 -30.66 11.42 -2.57
C PHE A 851 -31.06 12.25 -3.79
N CYS A 852 -31.36 13.54 -3.61
CA CYS A 852 -31.73 14.45 -4.70
C CYS A 852 -30.53 15.15 -5.37
N GLN A 853 -29.28 14.89 -4.96
CA GLN A 853 -28.07 15.50 -5.51
C GLN A 853 -27.18 14.51 -6.29
N ASN A 854 -26.52 14.99 -7.35
CA ASN A 854 -25.38 14.34 -8.01
C ASN A 854 -25.57 12.84 -8.35
N ASP A 855 -26.72 12.46 -8.90
CA ASP A 855 -27.05 11.07 -9.24
C ASP A 855 -26.97 10.08 -8.06
N SER A 856 -27.11 10.55 -6.82
CA SER A 856 -26.99 9.72 -5.60
C SER A 856 -28.27 8.97 -5.23
N ALA A 857 -29.25 8.91 -6.15
CA ALA A 857 -30.49 8.18 -5.94
C ALA A 857 -30.22 6.69 -5.61
N PRO A 858 -31.06 6.06 -4.78
CA PRO A 858 -31.03 4.61 -4.61
C PRO A 858 -31.22 3.90 -5.96
N ILE A 859 -30.59 2.74 -6.11
CA ILE A 859 -30.80 1.87 -7.26
C ILE A 859 -32.00 0.98 -6.98
N ILE A 860 -32.88 0.84 -7.97
CA ILE A 860 -34.03 -0.07 -7.94
C ILE A 860 -33.88 -1.09 -9.05
N CYS A 861 -33.90 -2.39 -8.74
CA CYS A 861 -33.92 -3.44 -9.76
C CYS A 861 -35.33 -4.04 -9.88
N PHE A 862 -35.76 -4.34 -11.10
CA PHE A 862 -37.07 -4.87 -11.43
C PHE A 862 -37.02 -6.36 -11.76
N ALA A 863 -38.17 -7.03 -11.66
CA ALA A 863 -38.32 -8.48 -11.87
C ALA A 863 -37.85 -8.97 -13.25
N ASN A 864 -37.79 -8.09 -14.25
CA ASN A 864 -37.30 -8.41 -15.60
C ASN A 864 -35.78 -8.15 -15.78
N GLY A 865 -35.07 -7.76 -14.72
CA GLY A 865 -33.64 -7.43 -14.76
C GLY A 865 -33.30 -5.99 -15.11
N ALA A 866 -34.29 -5.12 -15.33
CA ALA A 866 -34.06 -3.68 -15.54
C ALA A 866 -33.65 -2.98 -14.23
N GLU A 867 -32.83 -1.94 -14.32
CA GLU A 867 -32.38 -1.14 -13.17
C GLU A 867 -32.80 0.32 -13.36
N LEU A 868 -33.30 0.99 -12.31
CA LEU A 868 -33.62 2.41 -12.33
C LEU A 868 -32.71 3.14 -11.34
N VAL A 869 -32.06 4.20 -11.82
CA VAL A 869 -31.27 5.13 -11.01
C VAL A 869 -31.83 6.53 -11.22
N GLY A 870 -32.53 7.06 -10.21
CA GLY A 870 -33.28 8.30 -10.35
C GLY A 870 -34.43 8.14 -11.35
N ASN A 871 -34.29 8.70 -12.55
CA ASN A 871 -35.21 8.50 -13.68
C ASN A 871 -34.55 7.90 -14.93
N LEU A 872 -33.38 7.28 -14.77
CA LEU A 872 -32.67 6.56 -15.84
C LEU A 872 -32.91 5.05 -15.69
N LEU A 873 -33.69 4.48 -16.60
CA LEU A 873 -33.97 3.05 -16.69
C LEU A 873 -32.95 2.37 -17.58
N HIS A 874 -32.23 1.41 -17.04
CA HIS A 874 -31.26 0.55 -17.70
C HIS A 874 -31.93 -0.79 -17.99
N SER A 875 -32.39 -0.98 -19.23
CA SER A 875 -33.03 -2.23 -19.64
C SER A 875 -31.99 -3.21 -20.21
N VAL A 876 -32.17 -4.51 -19.93
CA VAL A 876 -31.38 -5.59 -20.53
C VAL A 876 -32.11 -6.06 -21.78
N ASN A 877 -31.44 -5.99 -22.94
CA ASN A 877 -32.03 -6.35 -24.24
C ASN A 877 -31.95 -7.85 -24.56
N GLU A 878 -31.56 -8.68 -23.59
CA GLU A 878 -31.46 -10.12 -23.77
C GLU A 878 -32.81 -10.79 -23.54
N THR A 879 -33.10 -11.84 -24.32
CA THR A 879 -34.27 -12.68 -24.05
C THR A 879 -34.05 -13.39 -22.72
N ILE A 880 -34.95 -13.19 -21.76
CA ILE A 880 -34.90 -13.90 -20.48
C ILE A 880 -34.96 -15.40 -20.77
N ILE A 881 -33.85 -16.09 -20.49
CA ILE A 881 -33.78 -17.54 -20.53
C ILE A 881 -34.40 -18.05 -19.23
N PRO A 882 -35.52 -18.80 -19.27
CA PRO A 882 -36.14 -19.32 -18.05
C PRO A 882 -35.16 -20.21 -17.28
N PHE A 883 -35.25 -20.20 -15.95
CA PHE A 883 -34.47 -21.10 -15.11
C PHE A 883 -34.77 -22.56 -15.49
N PRO A 884 -33.76 -23.40 -15.77
CA PRO A 884 -34.01 -24.76 -16.22
C PRO A 884 -34.62 -25.62 -15.09
N VAL A 885 -35.71 -26.33 -15.38
CA VAL A 885 -36.45 -27.12 -14.37
C VAL A 885 -35.58 -28.24 -13.81
N GLU A 886 -34.72 -28.81 -14.64
CA GLU A 886 -33.75 -29.84 -14.28
C GLU A 886 -32.76 -29.37 -13.19
N GLU A 887 -32.40 -28.08 -13.18
CA GLU A 887 -31.50 -27.47 -12.19
C GLU A 887 -32.17 -27.18 -10.84
N LEU A 888 -33.51 -27.22 -10.75
CA LEU A 888 -34.22 -27.10 -9.47
C LEU A 888 -33.87 -28.25 -8.53
N LYS A 889 -33.56 -27.94 -7.26
CA LYS A 889 -33.19 -28.91 -6.23
C LYS A 889 -34.40 -29.22 -5.34
N PRO A 890 -35.11 -30.34 -5.55
CA PRO A 890 -36.30 -30.66 -4.77
C PRO A 890 -35.93 -31.11 -3.36
N LEU A 891 -36.75 -30.74 -2.38
CA LEU A 891 -36.63 -31.14 -0.98
C LEU A 891 -38.01 -31.51 -0.42
N ASN A 892 -38.08 -32.58 0.36
CA ASN A 892 -39.28 -32.92 1.13
C ASN A 892 -39.46 -31.96 2.32
N TRP A 893 -40.57 -31.21 2.37
CA TRP A 893 -40.91 -30.27 3.46
C TRP A 893 -41.96 -30.80 4.45
N GLN A 894 -42.20 -32.11 4.48
CA GLN A 894 -43.15 -32.73 5.40
C GLN A 894 -42.78 -32.44 6.86
N GLY A 895 -43.77 -32.00 7.65
CA GLY A 895 -43.58 -31.63 9.05
C GLY A 895 -43.02 -30.22 9.29
N VAL A 896 -42.81 -29.43 8.23
CA VAL A 896 -42.37 -28.03 8.29
C VAL A 896 -43.54 -27.10 7.98
N SER A 897 -43.75 -26.07 8.80
CA SER A 897 -44.74 -25.03 8.53
C SER A 897 -44.19 -24.06 7.49
N LEU A 898 -44.83 -24.00 6.33
CA LEU A 898 -44.43 -23.08 5.26
C LEU A 898 -44.77 -21.61 5.57
N GLU A 899 -45.52 -21.34 6.65
CA GLU A 899 -45.83 -19.99 7.14
C GLU A 899 -44.71 -19.40 8.01
N LYS A 900 -43.79 -20.25 8.50
CA LYS A 900 -42.77 -19.88 9.48
C LYS A 900 -41.39 -19.89 8.85
N GLU A 901 -40.88 -18.70 8.53
CA GLU A 901 -39.52 -18.53 7.97
C GLU A 901 -38.43 -18.74 9.04
N SER A 902 -38.31 -17.79 9.98
CA SER A 902 -37.21 -17.73 10.95
C SER A 902 -37.37 -18.69 12.13
N GLN A 903 -36.26 -19.28 12.56
CA GLN A 903 -36.18 -20.08 13.79
C GLN A 903 -36.21 -19.24 15.08
N ARG A 904 -36.09 -17.91 14.97
CA ARG A 904 -36.00 -16.92 16.06
C ARG A 904 -34.78 -17.16 16.97
N VAL A 905 -34.91 -16.84 18.26
CA VAL A 905 -33.89 -17.06 19.31
C VAL A 905 -34.29 -18.25 20.20
N PHE A 906 -33.40 -18.65 21.10
CA PHE A 906 -33.65 -19.77 22.00
C PHE A 906 -34.85 -19.51 22.94
N PRO A 907 -35.80 -20.46 23.12
CA PRO A 907 -35.88 -21.77 22.47
C PRO A 907 -36.35 -21.68 21.00
N TYR A 908 -35.63 -22.37 20.10
CA TYR A 908 -35.86 -22.29 18.66
C TYR A 908 -37.22 -22.86 18.21
N ARG A 909 -37.81 -22.26 17.17
CA ARG A 909 -38.99 -22.77 16.47
C ARG A 909 -38.59 -23.91 15.53
N LYS A 910 -38.76 -25.16 15.97
CA LYS A 910 -38.29 -26.35 15.23
C LYS A 910 -39.07 -26.69 13.96
N ASP A 911 -40.28 -26.15 13.81
CA ASP A 911 -41.14 -26.35 12.65
C ASP A 911 -40.98 -25.25 11.58
N SER A 912 -39.98 -24.38 11.71
CA SER A 912 -39.69 -23.33 10.72
C SER A 912 -38.86 -23.84 9.54
N ILE A 913 -38.97 -23.12 8.41
CA ILE A 913 -38.19 -23.36 7.20
C ILE A 913 -36.69 -23.24 7.50
N GLN A 914 -36.27 -22.16 8.17
CA GLN A 914 -34.87 -21.92 8.50
C GLN A 914 -34.29 -23.02 9.40
N TYR A 915 -35.02 -23.46 10.44
CA TYR A 915 -34.53 -24.51 11.33
C TYR A 915 -34.38 -25.86 10.60
N SER A 916 -35.42 -26.27 9.86
CA SER A 916 -35.41 -27.51 9.09
C SER A 916 -34.30 -27.51 8.03
N PHE A 917 -34.12 -26.39 7.32
CA PHE A 917 -33.08 -26.28 6.30
C PHE A 917 -31.68 -26.26 6.92
N ALA A 918 -31.47 -25.46 7.98
CA ALA A 918 -30.20 -25.40 8.70
C ALA A 918 -29.75 -26.80 9.14
N GLU A 919 -30.62 -27.59 9.78
CA GLU A 919 -30.27 -28.94 10.25
C GLU A 919 -29.93 -29.91 9.10
N ARG A 920 -30.48 -29.73 7.89
CA ARG A 920 -30.12 -30.55 6.71
C ARG A 920 -28.76 -30.23 6.14
N ILE A 921 -28.36 -28.95 6.17
CA ILE A 921 -27.11 -28.49 5.56
C ILE A 921 -25.96 -28.41 6.57
N LYS A 922 -26.26 -28.42 7.88
CA LYS A 922 -25.30 -28.26 8.97
C LYS A 922 -24.07 -29.13 8.83
N GLU A 923 -24.24 -30.40 8.50
CA GLU A 923 -23.10 -31.33 8.38
C GLU A 923 -22.26 -31.15 7.11
N GLN A 924 -22.70 -30.32 6.18
CA GLN A 924 -21.98 -30.05 4.93
C GLN A 924 -20.89 -28.99 5.08
N PHE A 925 -20.96 -28.18 6.16
CA PHE A 925 -20.12 -27.01 6.41
C PHE A 925 -19.27 -27.15 7.66
N ASP A 926 -18.14 -26.44 7.69
CA ASP A 926 -17.28 -26.31 8.87
C ASP A 926 -17.85 -25.26 9.83
N VAL A 927 -18.39 -24.17 9.28
CA VAL A 927 -19.13 -23.14 10.01
C VAL A 927 -20.50 -22.94 9.37
N LEU A 928 -21.55 -22.92 10.19
CA LEU A 928 -22.90 -22.50 9.78
C LEU A 928 -23.36 -21.34 10.66
N PHE A 929 -23.72 -20.23 10.04
CA PHE A 929 -24.04 -18.98 10.73
C PHE A 929 -25.47 -18.51 10.36
N ASP A 930 -26.27 -18.19 11.38
CA ASP A 930 -27.61 -17.60 11.28
C ASP A 930 -27.50 -16.08 11.26
N ASP A 931 -27.47 -15.47 10.07
CA ASP A 931 -27.32 -14.02 9.91
C ASP A 931 -28.68 -13.29 9.78
N ASP A 932 -29.81 -14.01 9.84
CA ASP A 932 -31.19 -13.46 9.78
C ASP A 932 -31.40 -12.27 10.73
N GLY A 933 -31.81 -11.13 10.16
CA GLY A 933 -32.09 -9.87 10.86
C GLY A 933 -31.81 -8.60 10.06
N SER A 934 -31.95 -7.43 10.70
CA SER A 934 -31.65 -6.14 10.05
C SER A 934 -30.19 -6.09 9.61
N GLY A 935 -29.91 -5.68 8.37
CA GLY A 935 -28.55 -5.56 7.83
C GLY A 935 -27.85 -6.88 7.49
N GLU A 936 -28.57 -8.01 7.41
CA GLU A 936 -28.02 -9.32 7.05
C GLU A 936 -27.37 -9.35 5.65
N ILE A 937 -26.42 -10.27 5.48
CA ILE A 937 -25.86 -10.69 4.19
C ILE A 937 -26.77 -11.73 3.53
N ALA A 938 -27.20 -12.73 4.31
CA ALA A 938 -28.11 -13.81 3.93
C ALA A 938 -28.79 -14.38 5.18
N ASP A 939 -29.84 -15.19 5.05
CA ASP A 939 -30.51 -15.77 6.22
C ASP A 939 -29.66 -16.84 6.90
N LEU A 940 -28.97 -17.66 6.10
CA LEU A 940 -27.99 -18.65 6.55
C LEU A 940 -26.72 -18.56 5.70
N ILE A 941 -25.57 -18.64 6.35
CA ILE A 941 -24.26 -18.63 5.70
C ILE A 941 -23.52 -19.90 6.08
N GLY A 942 -23.29 -20.76 5.08
CA GLY A 942 -22.43 -21.93 5.20
C GLY A 942 -21.01 -21.60 4.74
N ILE A 943 -20.00 -21.95 5.54
CA ILE A 943 -18.60 -21.76 5.16
C ILE A 943 -17.89 -23.12 5.20
N LYS A 944 -17.23 -23.44 4.09
CA LYS A 944 -16.48 -24.67 3.91
C LYS A 944 -15.04 -24.38 3.51
N ASP A 945 -14.11 -24.99 4.23
CA ASP A 945 -12.68 -24.77 4.08
C ASP A 945 -12.05 -25.89 3.24
N HIS A 946 -11.65 -25.58 2.00
CA HIS A 946 -10.92 -26.51 1.12
C HIS A 946 -9.44 -26.17 1.09
N ASP A 947 -8.58 -27.04 0.56
CA ASP A 947 -7.11 -26.83 0.62
C ASP A 947 -6.62 -25.51 0.00
N ASN A 948 -7.24 -25.08 -1.12
CA ASN A 948 -6.81 -23.89 -1.89
C ASN A 948 -7.87 -22.77 -1.97
N GLU A 949 -9.08 -23.01 -1.47
CA GLU A 949 -10.20 -22.06 -1.57
C GLU A 949 -11.15 -22.20 -0.38
N ILE A 950 -11.83 -21.10 -0.02
CA ILE A 950 -12.87 -21.08 1.00
C ILE A 950 -14.20 -20.86 0.29
N HIS A 951 -15.10 -21.82 0.42
CA HIS A 951 -16.43 -21.76 -0.19
C HIS A 951 -17.40 -21.12 0.79
N ILE A 952 -18.04 -20.03 0.36
CA ILE A 952 -19.06 -19.32 1.14
C ILE A 952 -20.39 -19.51 0.43
N HIS A 953 -21.33 -20.17 1.09
CA HIS A 953 -22.68 -20.42 0.59
C HIS A 953 -23.65 -19.49 1.29
N LEU A 954 -24.26 -18.59 0.52
CA LEU A 954 -25.25 -17.62 0.97
C LEU A 954 -26.65 -18.16 0.64
N TYR A 955 -27.41 -18.52 1.68
CA TYR A 955 -28.76 -19.04 1.52
C TYR A 955 -29.77 -17.97 1.89
N HIS A 956 -30.66 -17.68 0.95
CA HIS A 956 -31.79 -16.79 1.14
C HIS A 956 -33.07 -17.61 1.24
N LEU A 957 -33.77 -17.50 2.37
CA LEU A 957 -34.94 -18.33 2.71
C LEU A 957 -36.17 -17.46 2.88
N LYS A 958 -37.31 -17.91 2.36
CA LYS A 958 -38.56 -17.18 2.54
C LYS A 958 -39.75 -18.11 2.77
N TYR A 959 -40.72 -17.66 3.58
CA TYR A 959 -41.99 -18.36 3.76
C TYR A 959 -42.82 -18.39 2.47
N ALA A 960 -43.83 -19.26 2.45
CA ALA A 960 -44.87 -19.31 1.44
C ALA A 960 -46.05 -18.44 1.86
N HIS A 961 -46.52 -17.56 1.00
CA HIS A 961 -47.79 -16.84 1.16
C HIS A 961 -48.92 -17.86 1.38
N GLU A 962 -49.73 -17.61 2.41
CA GLU A 962 -50.78 -18.52 2.89
C GLU A 962 -50.29 -19.93 3.33
N GLY A 963 -48.98 -20.15 3.47
CA GLY A 963 -48.44 -21.42 3.96
C GLY A 963 -48.61 -22.61 3.00
N LYS A 964 -48.80 -22.36 1.70
CA LYS A 964 -49.14 -23.41 0.72
C LYS A 964 -48.15 -23.45 -0.45
N ILE A 965 -48.02 -24.64 -1.03
CA ILE A 965 -47.39 -24.82 -2.35
C ILE A 965 -48.33 -24.20 -3.39
N ASN A 966 -47.81 -23.27 -4.20
CA ASN A 966 -48.55 -22.60 -5.25
C ASN A 966 -47.60 -22.00 -6.31
N ASN A 967 -48.16 -21.52 -7.42
CA ASN A 967 -47.40 -20.86 -8.49
C ASN A 967 -47.48 -19.33 -8.42
N GLN A 968 -47.66 -18.74 -7.24
CA GLN A 968 -47.67 -17.29 -7.09
C GLN A 968 -46.23 -16.75 -7.13
N VAL A 969 -45.92 -15.99 -8.18
CA VAL A 969 -44.61 -15.34 -8.36
C VAL A 969 -44.27 -14.34 -7.23
N SER A 970 -45.27 -13.82 -6.51
CA SER A 970 -45.08 -12.94 -5.36
C SER A 970 -44.34 -13.58 -4.18
N ASN A 971 -44.26 -14.92 -4.11
CA ASN A 971 -43.41 -15.62 -3.14
C ASN A 971 -41.90 -15.41 -3.40
N PHE A 972 -41.54 -14.98 -4.61
CA PHE A 972 -40.16 -14.97 -5.08
C PHE A 972 -39.54 -13.58 -5.11
N TYR A 973 -40.32 -12.49 -5.15
CA TYR A 973 -39.78 -11.15 -5.34
C TYR A 973 -38.76 -10.75 -4.26
N GLU A 974 -39.10 -10.92 -2.98
CA GLU A 974 -38.20 -10.58 -1.87
C GLU A 974 -36.92 -11.42 -1.86
N VAL A 975 -37.06 -12.75 -1.95
CA VAL A 975 -35.91 -13.67 -1.86
C VAL A 975 -34.97 -13.54 -3.07
N CYS A 976 -35.53 -13.27 -4.26
CA CYS A 976 -34.75 -12.92 -5.44
C CYS A 976 -34.01 -11.59 -5.26
N GLY A 977 -34.66 -10.61 -4.64
CA GLY A 977 -34.07 -9.32 -4.33
C GLY A 977 -32.90 -9.44 -3.35
N GLN A 978 -33.05 -10.23 -2.28
CA GLN A 978 -31.98 -10.50 -1.31
C GLN A 978 -30.78 -11.19 -2.00
N ALA A 979 -31.03 -12.16 -2.88
CA ALA A 979 -29.99 -12.86 -3.64
C ALA A 979 -29.19 -11.94 -4.60
N GLN A 980 -29.81 -10.88 -5.14
CA GLN A 980 -29.08 -9.87 -5.93
C GLN A 980 -28.32 -8.87 -5.03
N LYS A 981 -28.92 -8.48 -3.91
CA LYS A 981 -28.36 -7.46 -3.01
C LYS A 981 -27.09 -7.92 -2.32
N CYS A 982 -26.94 -9.22 -2.04
CA CYS A 982 -25.75 -9.76 -1.38
C CYS A 982 -24.48 -9.69 -2.25
N LEU A 983 -24.59 -9.46 -3.56
CA LEU A 983 -23.44 -9.39 -4.48
C LEU A 983 -22.41 -8.31 -4.12
N LYS A 984 -22.81 -7.27 -3.38
CA LYS A 984 -21.88 -6.24 -2.89
C LYS A 984 -20.79 -6.79 -1.97
N TRP A 985 -20.98 -7.96 -1.38
CA TRP A 985 -20.02 -8.61 -0.49
C TRP A 985 -18.94 -9.42 -1.23
N ARG A 986 -19.05 -9.57 -2.56
CA ARG A 986 -18.07 -10.31 -3.38
C ARG A 986 -16.77 -9.54 -3.65
N GLU A 987 -16.83 -8.21 -3.72
CA GLU A 987 -15.68 -7.40 -4.17
C GLU A 987 -14.43 -7.77 -3.35
N ARG A 988 -13.31 -8.06 -4.03
CA ARG A 988 -12.11 -8.65 -3.40
C ARG A 988 -11.59 -7.84 -2.21
N GLU A 989 -11.71 -6.52 -2.32
CA GLU A 989 -11.35 -5.53 -1.30
C GLU A 989 -12.22 -5.65 -0.02
N LYS A 990 -13.38 -6.33 -0.08
CA LYS A 990 -14.39 -6.45 0.98
C LYS A 990 -14.51 -7.87 1.57
N ASN A 991 -13.69 -8.81 1.11
CA ASN A 991 -13.76 -10.21 1.54
C ASN A 991 -13.52 -10.45 3.04
N ARG A 992 -12.80 -9.57 3.74
CA ARG A 992 -12.68 -9.59 5.21
C ARG A 992 -13.72 -8.73 5.94
N ASP A 993 -14.28 -7.72 5.26
CA ASP A 993 -15.45 -7.00 5.77
C ASP A 993 -16.61 -7.96 5.96
N PHE A 994 -16.75 -8.95 5.07
CA PHE A 994 -17.67 -10.07 5.23
C PHE A 994 -17.53 -10.77 6.59
N PHE A 995 -16.33 -11.26 6.94
CA PHE A 995 -16.12 -11.95 8.22
C PHE A 995 -16.24 -11.01 9.42
N THR A 996 -15.79 -9.76 9.26
CA THR A 996 -15.91 -8.73 10.30
C THR A 996 -17.37 -8.44 10.60
N HIS A 997 -18.23 -8.39 9.57
CA HIS A 997 -19.67 -8.25 9.70
C HIS A 997 -20.27 -9.39 10.53
N LEU A 998 -19.92 -10.65 10.24
CA LEU A 998 -20.40 -11.81 10.99
C LEU A 998 -19.93 -11.80 12.46
N LEU A 999 -18.66 -11.46 12.71
CA LEU A 999 -18.10 -11.40 14.06
C LEU A 999 -18.77 -10.31 14.92
N LYS A 1000 -19.06 -9.14 14.34
CA LYS A 1000 -19.81 -8.06 15.00
C LYS A 1000 -21.22 -8.48 15.42
N ARG A 1001 -21.83 -9.41 14.67
CA ARG A 1001 -23.23 -9.82 14.87
C ARG A 1001 -23.39 -11.11 15.68
N LYS A 1002 -22.32 -11.64 16.29
CA LYS A 1002 -22.29 -13.00 16.90
C LYS A 1002 -23.42 -13.36 17.87
N ILE A 1003 -24.08 -12.39 18.48
CA ILE A 1003 -25.26 -12.57 19.33
C ILE A 1003 -26.51 -12.07 18.60
N LYS A 1004 -27.50 -12.94 18.46
CA LYS A 1004 -28.84 -12.62 17.97
C LYS A 1004 -29.73 -12.28 19.15
N THR A 1005 -30.47 -11.17 19.06
CA THR A 1005 -31.41 -10.72 20.09
C THR A 1005 -32.80 -10.58 19.49
N TYR A 1006 -33.81 -11.12 20.15
CA TYR A 1006 -35.21 -10.99 19.74
C TYR A 1006 -36.12 -10.99 20.99
N GLU A 1007 -36.98 -9.97 21.11
CA GLU A 1007 -37.90 -9.79 22.25
C GLU A 1007 -37.23 -9.92 23.63
N GLY A 1008 -35.98 -9.44 23.76
CA GLY A 1008 -35.20 -9.46 25.01
C GLY A 1008 -34.48 -10.78 25.30
N ASN A 1009 -34.71 -11.83 24.50
CA ASN A 1009 -33.97 -13.09 24.57
C ASN A 1009 -32.78 -13.08 23.61
N THR A 1010 -31.71 -13.81 23.95
CA THR A 1010 -30.49 -13.88 23.14
C THR A 1010 -30.10 -15.31 22.80
N CYS A 1011 -29.44 -15.50 21.66
CA CYS A 1011 -28.76 -16.75 21.32
C CYS A 1011 -27.52 -16.49 20.45
N PRO A 1012 -26.56 -17.43 20.38
CA PRO A 1012 -25.47 -17.36 19.42
C PRO A 1012 -26.00 -17.45 17.97
N ARG A 1013 -25.38 -16.70 17.04
CA ARG A 1013 -25.62 -16.85 15.60
C ARG A 1013 -24.87 -18.03 14.98
N ILE A 1014 -23.79 -18.49 15.61
CA ILE A 1014 -23.01 -19.65 15.14
C ILE A 1014 -23.78 -20.93 15.49
N LEU A 1015 -24.37 -21.57 14.48
CA LEU A 1015 -25.13 -22.83 14.62
C LEU A 1015 -24.22 -24.07 14.57
N LYS A 1016 -23.09 -23.97 13.86
CA LYS A 1016 -22.00 -24.96 13.83
C LYS A 1016 -20.66 -24.24 13.70
N GLY A 1017 -19.62 -24.81 14.29
CA GLY A 1017 -18.28 -24.23 14.35
C GLY A 1017 -18.09 -23.39 15.61
N THR A 1018 -17.05 -22.57 15.64
CA THR A 1018 -16.74 -21.69 16.77
C THR A 1018 -16.41 -20.28 16.29
N GLU A 1019 -16.47 -19.29 17.19
CA GLU A 1019 -15.98 -17.94 16.90
C GLU A 1019 -14.51 -18.02 16.42
N THR A 1020 -13.69 -18.82 17.09
CA THR A 1020 -12.29 -19.06 16.71
C THR A 1020 -12.13 -19.67 15.32
N GLU A 1021 -13.03 -20.56 14.88
CA GLU A 1021 -13.04 -21.12 13.53
C GLU A 1021 -13.33 -20.03 12.48
N LEU A 1022 -14.34 -19.20 12.72
CA LEU A 1022 -14.71 -18.09 11.84
C LEU A 1022 -13.58 -17.06 11.74
N GLU A 1023 -12.90 -16.79 12.85
CA GLU A 1023 -11.70 -15.97 12.91
C GLU A 1023 -10.52 -16.58 12.16
N ARG A 1024 -10.34 -17.90 12.23
CA ARG A 1024 -9.32 -18.64 11.48
C ARG A 1024 -9.57 -18.55 9.98
N LEU A 1025 -10.82 -18.70 9.54
CA LEU A 1025 -11.20 -18.60 8.13
C LEU A 1025 -10.99 -17.18 7.60
N SER A 1026 -11.43 -16.17 8.35
CA SER A 1026 -11.17 -14.76 8.05
C SER A 1026 -9.67 -14.49 7.77
N GLN A 1027 -8.77 -15.16 8.52
CA GLN A 1027 -7.32 -15.02 8.36
C GLN A 1027 -6.74 -15.71 7.10
N GLN A 1028 -7.42 -16.70 6.53
CA GLN A 1028 -6.90 -17.48 5.39
C GLN A 1028 -7.30 -16.89 4.02
N VAL A 1029 -8.40 -16.15 4.01
CA VAL A 1029 -8.92 -15.42 2.84
C VAL A 1029 -7.88 -14.43 2.30
N ASN A 1030 -7.79 -14.37 0.95
CA ASN A 1030 -6.95 -13.49 0.13
C ASN A 1030 -5.44 -13.79 0.10
N TRP A 1031 -4.86 -14.57 1.04
CA TRP A 1031 -3.41 -14.92 1.01
C TRP A 1031 -3.12 -16.40 0.84
N LYS A 1032 -3.93 -17.28 1.45
CA LYS A 1032 -3.77 -18.73 1.31
C LYS A 1032 -4.82 -19.33 0.39
N LYS A 1033 -6.04 -18.80 0.48
CA LYS A 1033 -7.22 -19.38 -0.16
C LYS A 1033 -8.07 -18.27 -0.78
N ALA A 1034 -8.44 -18.45 -2.03
CA ALA A 1034 -9.42 -17.59 -2.68
C ALA A 1034 -10.81 -17.85 -2.11
N ILE A 1035 -11.66 -16.82 -2.00
CA ILE A 1035 -13.08 -17.04 -1.71
C ILE A 1035 -13.80 -17.44 -2.99
N LYS A 1036 -14.61 -18.48 -2.88
CA LYS A 1036 -15.60 -18.86 -3.88
C LYS A 1036 -16.98 -18.73 -3.27
N MET A 1037 -17.75 -17.75 -3.74
CA MET A 1037 -19.12 -17.55 -3.28
C MET A 1037 -20.10 -18.39 -4.10
N HIS A 1038 -21.12 -18.89 -3.42
CA HIS A 1038 -22.26 -19.60 -3.97
C HIS A 1038 -23.53 -18.99 -3.41
N ILE A 1039 -24.55 -18.79 -4.23
CA ILE A 1039 -25.81 -18.17 -3.81
C ILE A 1039 -26.94 -19.16 -4.05
N ALA A 1040 -27.82 -19.29 -3.07
CA ALA A 1040 -28.95 -20.19 -3.12
C ALA A 1040 -30.24 -19.51 -2.65
N ILE A 1041 -31.33 -19.73 -3.38
CA ILE A 1041 -32.69 -19.40 -2.97
C ILE A 1041 -33.35 -20.66 -2.44
N VAL A 1042 -34.00 -20.58 -1.28
CA VAL A 1042 -34.80 -21.65 -0.69
C VAL A 1042 -36.24 -21.16 -0.57
N GLN A 1043 -37.10 -21.66 -1.44
CA GLN A 1043 -38.50 -21.23 -1.51
C GLN A 1043 -39.42 -22.45 -1.69
N PRO A 1044 -39.97 -22.99 -0.58
CA PRO A 1044 -40.72 -24.24 -0.58
C PRO A 1044 -42.13 -24.12 -1.18
N SER A 1045 -42.60 -22.92 -1.55
CA SER A 1045 -43.89 -22.74 -2.23
C SER A 1045 -43.90 -23.29 -3.66
N LEU A 1046 -42.74 -23.37 -4.33
CA LEU A 1046 -42.62 -23.93 -5.68
C LEU A 1046 -42.46 -25.45 -5.61
N SER A 1047 -43.21 -26.20 -6.42
CA SER A 1047 -42.95 -27.63 -6.63
C SER A 1047 -42.21 -27.84 -7.94
N LYS A 1048 -41.17 -28.69 -7.93
CA LYS A 1048 -40.43 -29.06 -9.15
C LYS A 1048 -41.34 -29.68 -10.20
N ALA A 1049 -42.31 -30.50 -9.78
CA ALA A 1049 -43.27 -31.14 -10.69
C ALA A 1049 -44.21 -30.16 -11.39
N ASN A 1050 -44.45 -28.98 -10.83
CA ASN A 1050 -45.40 -28.00 -11.35
C ASN A 1050 -44.85 -26.57 -11.35
N ALA A 1051 -43.60 -26.40 -11.82
CA ALA A 1051 -42.94 -25.11 -11.78
C ALA A 1051 -43.59 -24.09 -12.75
N GLY A 1052 -44.17 -23.03 -12.21
CA GLY A 1052 -44.83 -21.97 -12.99
C GLY A 1052 -43.85 -21.19 -13.89
N LYS A 1053 -44.27 -20.91 -15.12
CA LYS A 1053 -43.44 -20.21 -16.13
C LYS A 1053 -42.95 -18.84 -15.66
N ASP A 1054 -43.79 -18.06 -14.99
CA ASP A 1054 -43.43 -16.71 -14.52
C ASP A 1054 -42.37 -16.76 -13.42
N ILE A 1055 -42.41 -17.78 -12.56
CA ILE A 1055 -41.40 -18.02 -11.53
C ILE A 1055 -40.06 -18.39 -12.19
N LEU A 1056 -40.08 -19.30 -13.17
CA LEU A 1056 -38.86 -19.70 -13.90
C LEU A 1056 -38.25 -18.52 -14.67
N ASN A 1057 -39.07 -17.64 -15.26
CA ASN A 1057 -38.60 -16.43 -15.92
C ASN A 1057 -37.91 -15.47 -14.93
N LEU A 1058 -38.53 -15.20 -13.77
CA LEU A 1058 -37.93 -14.37 -12.72
C LEU A 1058 -36.59 -14.96 -12.24
N LEU A 1059 -36.56 -16.25 -11.91
CA LEU A 1059 -35.35 -16.94 -11.48
C LEU A 1059 -34.26 -16.93 -12.57
N GLY A 1060 -34.66 -17.04 -13.84
CA GLY A 1060 -33.76 -16.95 -14.99
C GLY A 1060 -33.12 -15.57 -15.13
N ALA A 1061 -33.91 -14.51 -14.98
CA ALA A 1061 -33.42 -13.13 -14.99
C ALA A 1061 -32.44 -12.88 -13.82
N VAL A 1062 -32.77 -13.37 -12.62
CA VAL A 1062 -31.90 -13.25 -11.43
C VAL A 1062 -30.60 -14.05 -11.59
N LYS A 1063 -30.68 -15.28 -12.12
CA LYS A 1063 -29.50 -16.12 -12.43
C LYS A 1063 -28.56 -15.40 -13.40
N SER A 1064 -29.09 -14.84 -14.49
CA SER A 1064 -28.28 -14.12 -15.48
C SER A 1064 -27.59 -12.91 -14.86
N TYR A 1065 -28.35 -12.10 -14.11
CA TYR A 1065 -27.84 -10.93 -13.40
C TYR A 1065 -26.67 -11.28 -12.47
N ILE A 1066 -26.87 -12.27 -11.60
CA ILE A 1066 -25.84 -12.74 -10.68
C ILE A 1066 -24.62 -13.22 -11.47
N LYS A 1067 -24.81 -14.02 -12.52
CA LYS A 1067 -23.69 -14.55 -13.31
C LYS A 1067 -22.87 -13.46 -14.00
N ASP A 1068 -23.52 -12.47 -14.60
CA ASP A 1068 -22.83 -11.44 -15.38
C ASP A 1068 -21.96 -10.52 -14.53
N ILE A 1069 -22.45 -10.15 -13.34
CA ILE A 1069 -21.81 -9.15 -12.48
C ILE A 1069 -20.82 -9.82 -11.53
N SER A 1070 -21.07 -11.08 -11.18
CA SER A 1070 -20.35 -11.77 -10.11
C SER A 1070 -19.64 -13.06 -10.53
N ASN A 1071 -19.95 -13.59 -11.71
CA ASN A 1071 -19.51 -14.92 -12.15
C ASN A 1071 -19.89 -16.07 -11.18
N ILE A 1072 -20.86 -15.85 -10.30
CA ILE A 1072 -21.43 -16.84 -9.37
C ILE A 1072 -22.61 -17.56 -10.04
N ASP A 1073 -22.79 -18.85 -9.75
CA ASP A 1073 -23.97 -19.62 -10.17
C ASP A 1073 -25.07 -19.58 -9.08
N LEU A 1074 -26.33 -19.48 -9.50
CA LEU A 1074 -27.50 -19.46 -8.60
C LEU A 1074 -28.11 -20.86 -8.46
N GLU A 1075 -28.26 -21.33 -7.22
CA GLU A 1075 -29.01 -22.54 -6.89
C GLU A 1075 -30.43 -22.23 -6.40
N VAL A 1076 -31.39 -23.13 -6.68
CA VAL A 1076 -32.78 -22.96 -6.22
C VAL A 1076 -33.28 -24.26 -5.59
N TYR A 1077 -33.58 -24.22 -4.30
CA TYR A 1077 -34.20 -25.29 -3.55
C TYR A 1077 -35.71 -25.08 -3.46
N CYS A 1078 -36.47 -26.11 -3.83
CA CYS A 1078 -37.93 -26.07 -3.92
C CYS A 1078 -38.56 -27.30 -3.26
N ASN A 1079 -39.87 -27.44 -3.34
CA ASN A 1079 -40.60 -28.65 -2.97
C ASN A 1079 -40.47 -29.73 -4.06
N GLU A 1080 -40.63 -30.98 -3.66
CA GLU A 1080 -40.67 -32.14 -4.56
C GLU A 1080 -41.78 -32.03 -5.64
#